data_AF-A0AAE3ZT03-F1
#
_entry.id   AF-A0AAE3ZT03-F1
#
_cell.length_a   1.000
_cell.length_b   1.000
_cell.length_c   1.000
_cell.angle_alpha   90.00
_cell.angle_beta   90.00
_cell.angle_gamma   90.00
#
_symmetry.space_group_name_H-M   'P 1'
#
loop_
_entity.id
_entity.type
_entity.pdbx_description
1 polymer ?
#
loop_
_entity_poly.entity_id
_entity_poly.type
_entity_poly.pdbx_seq_one_letter_code
_entity_poly.pdbx_strand_id
1 'polypeptide(L)'
;MRLTPSTAAVALAGAVALVATAVPAQAAPATVDLQLLGINDFHGRLQSPATVNGQAVGGAAQLIGLVDQLRATNPNTAFISAGDNIGASTFVSAINDDNPTLDVLNAGGLAVSAVGNHEFDKGMTDLLGRVIPRSQFDYLGANVYSGGVRALPAYSVQELGGVRVGYIGVVTVQTAELVSPDGIRDVEFRDPVAEANTVAAELSDGDEGNGEADVVVLITHEGAAAANIRSADDLAADPVFGGFMRAGADIDAIFSGHTHQPYAFVAPIPGTNRTRPVIQGGDYGKLISKVTLTVDTATGDVTASTAALVDVVGAPSNGTVAGIVDAAVANAAVLGAQPLGKITADVKRAYTDGNENRGLESPLGNFIADVQLEGTKDAGRGGAQIAFMNPGGLRTDLLYAPDGVVTYSEAFAVQPFSNDVITQTLTGAQIKAVLEEQWQPEGASRPKLHLGVSKGFSYRYVVDAPRGAHITSITLDGKPINPAGTYRVTSNSFLAAGGDNFTTLSKGTDRVTTGDNDLTLLTAYLAKHSPVTADPAPRATTGPACTESVTGTHRGALTVRSGLVCVTGATVKGAITVLPGASLIVDGGTVQGAITALLGGTVEIDDATVTGAISLIGSTGAVTVTDGTIKGAVSVLAGRGGVTLDTNTVTGAALLSGNTGTAVNTVAANTVTGALACTGNTPAPVNDGRPNTVRGLALGQCAGR
;
A
#
# COMPACT_ATOMS: atom_id res chain seq x y z
N MET A 1 18.71 -15.39 116.11
CA MET A 1 20.05 -15.73 115.59
C MET A 1 19.84 -16.46 114.26
N ARG A 2 20.40 -15.91 113.17
CA ARG A 2 20.78 -16.54 111.90
C ARG A 2 19.89 -17.63 111.22
N LEU A 3 19.68 -17.39 109.91
CA LEU A 3 19.67 -18.33 108.76
C LEU A 3 18.34 -18.98 108.28
N THR A 4 17.78 -18.36 107.23
CA THR A 4 17.41 -18.87 105.87
C THR A 4 17.49 -20.38 105.54
N PRO A 5 16.90 -20.86 104.42
CA PRO A 5 15.52 -20.76 103.93
C PRO A 5 15.03 -22.13 103.34
N SER A 6 13.78 -22.27 102.89
CA SER A 6 13.44 -23.16 101.75
C SER A 6 11.98 -23.05 101.31
N THR A 7 11.85 -23.16 100.00
CA THR A 7 10.73 -22.90 99.09
C THR A 7 9.52 -23.82 99.22
N ALA A 8 8.32 -23.27 98.99
CA ALA A 8 7.21 -23.96 98.33
C ALA A 8 6.35 -22.93 97.57
N ALA A 9 6.24 -23.13 96.26
CA ALA A 9 5.44 -22.33 95.35
C ALA A 9 3.95 -22.67 95.50
N VAL A 10 3.10 -21.63 95.56
CA VAL A 10 1.65 -21.74 95.39
C VAL A 10 1.26 -20.81 94.23
N ALA A 11 0.67 -21.39 93.20
CA ALA A 11 0.14 -20.65 92.05
C ALA A 11 -1.15 -19.92 92.45
N LEU A 12 -1.21 -18.61 92.15
CA LEU A 12 -2.42 -17.80 92.26
C LEU A 12 -2.84 -17.36 90.85
N ALA A 13 -4.01 -17.84 90.40
CA ALA A 13 -4.63 -17.41 89.15
C ALA A 13 -5.23 -16.00 89.33
N GLY A 14 -4.65 -15.01 88.64
CA GLY A 14 -5.21 -13.66 88.53
C GLY A 14 -5.90 -13.48 87.18
N ALA A 15 -7.21 -13.24 87.18
CA ALA A 15 -7.97 -12.88 85.99
C ALA A 15 -7.63 -11.44 85.59
N VAL A 16 -7.06 -11.25 84.40
CA VAL A 16 -6.86 -9.94 83.76
C VAL A 16 -7.98 -9.76 82.74
N ALA A 17 -8.85 -8.78 82.96
CA ALA A 17 -9.84 -8.36 81.98
C ALA A 17 -9.15 -7.58 80.86
N LEU A 18 -9.04 -8.19 79.68
CA LEU A 18 -8.62 -7.52 78.44
C LEU A 18 -9.82 -6.76 77.88
N VAL A 19 -9.78 -5.43 77.90
CA VAL A 19 -10.66 -4.58 77.08
C VAL A 19 -10.08 -4.57 75.67
N ALA A 20 -10.66 -5.36 74.78
CA ALA A 20 -10.35 -5.33 73.36
C ALA A 20 -11.10 -4.16 72.71
N THR A 21 -10.39 -3.09 72.36
CA THR A 21 -10.91 -2.05 71.47
C THR A 21 -11.01 -2.64 70.07
N ALA A 22 -12.22 -2.99 69.64
CA ALA A 22 -12.48 -3.38 68.26
C ALA A 22 -12.22 -2.16 67.36
N VAL A 23 -11.15 -2.20 66.58
CA VAL A 23 -10.95 -1.30 65.43
C VAL A 23 -12.04 -1.67 64.42
N PRO A 24 -12.86 -0.73 63.91
CA PRO A 24 -13.82 -1.05 62.88
C PRO A 24 -13.05 -1.54 61.65
N ALA A 25 -13.36 -2.76 61.19
CA ALA A 25 -12.88 -3.23 59.91
C ALA A 25 -13.45 -2.33 58.82
N GLN A 26 -12.59 -1.55 58.15
CA GLN A 26 -12.97 -0.84 56.94
C GLN A 26 -13.44 -1.89 55.94
N ALA A 27 -14.73 -1.87 55.56
CA ALA A 27 -15.24 -2.74 54.52
C ALA A 27 -14.41 -2.49 53.25
N ALA A 28 -14.03 -3.57 52.54
CA ALA A 28 -13.39 -3.43 51.24
C ALA A 28 -14.29 -2.57 50.33
N PRO A 29 -13.72 -1.69 49.49
CA PRO A 29 -14.52 -0.88 48.57
C PRO A 29 -15.40 -1.78 47.72
N ALA A 30 -16.62 -1.32 47.42
CA ALA A 30 -17.44 -1.98 46.43
C ALA A 30 -16.77 -1.76 45.06
N THR A 31 -16.41 -2.85 44.38
CA THR A 31 -15.85 -2.79 43.03
C THR A 31 -16.83 -3.32 42.00
N VAL A 32 -16.73 -2.83 40.77
CA VAL A 32 -17.47 -3.36 39.63
C VAL A 32 -16.50 -3.67 38.49
N ASP A 33 -16.72 -4.80 37.82
CA ASP A 33 -15.96 -5.17 36.63
C ASP A 33 -16.70 -4.70 35.38
N LEU A 34 -16.12 -3.73 34.69
CA LEU A 34 -16.57 -3.26 33.37
C LEU A 34 -15.91 -4.10 32.29
N GLN A 35 -16.68 -4.60 31.33
CA GLN A 35 -16.18 -5.31 30.16
C GLN A 35 -16.35 -4.46 28.90
N LEU A 36 -15.24 -4.18 28.23
CA LEU A 36 -15.24 -3.46 26.97
C LEU A 36 -14.85 -4.46 25.87
N LEU A 37 -15.78 -4.69 24.94
CA LEU A 37 -15.58 -5.56 23.78
C LEU A 37 -15.39 -4.67 22.56
N GLY A 38 -14.18 -4.64 22.01
CA GLY A 38 -13.80 -3.82 20.87
C GLY A 38 -13.70 -4.63 19.58
N ILE A 39 -14.07 -3.99 18.48
CA ILE A 39 -13.67 -4.36 17.11
C ILE A 39 -12.95 -3.18 16.45
N ASN A 40 -12.28 -3.45 15.34
CA ASN A 40 -11.66 -2.46 14.46
C ASN A 40 -11.56 -3.08 13.07
N ASP A 41 -11.48 -2.24 12.04
CA ASP A 41 -11.26 -2.66 10.66
C ASP A 41 -12.26 -3.76 10.23
N PHE A 42 -13.54 -3.59 10.60
CA PHE A 42 -14.58 -4.57 10.28
C PHE A 42 -14.94 -4.56 8.79
N HIS A 43 -14.84 -3.40 8.13
CA HIS A 43 -15.00 -3.17 6.70
C HIS A 43 -16.12 -4.00 6.05
N GLY A 44 -17.28 -4.07 6.69
CA GLY A 44 -18.41 -4.84 6.23
C GLY A 44 -18.12 -6.30 5.83
N ARG A 45 -17.30 -7.02 6.60
CA ARG A 45 -17.14 -8.49 6.47
C ARG A 45 -18.35 -9.20 7.08
N LEU A 46 -19.49 -9.04 6.41
CA LEU A 46 -20.79 -9.60 6.81
C LEU A 46 -20.78 -11.13 6.83
N GLN A 47 -20.16 -11.72 5.81
CA GLN A 47 -20.00 -13.17 5.69
C GLN A 47 -18.64 -13.60 6.23
N SER A 48 -18.56 -14.85 6.71
CA SER A 48 -17.30 -15.41 7.19
C SER A 48 -16.28 -15.47 6.04
N PRO A 49 -15.10 -14.83 6.18
CA PRO A 49 -14.06 -14.82 5.13
C PRO A 49 -13.41 -16.19 4.91
N ALA A 50 -13.46 -17.09 5.90
CA ALA A 50 -12.88 -18.42 5.81
C ALA A 50 -13.62 -19.41 6.72
N THR A 51 -13.27 -20.69 6.60
CA THR A 51 -13.63 -21.71 7.58
C THR A 51 -12.38 -22.49 8.00
N VAL A 52 -12.29 -22.86 9.27
CA VAL A 52 -11.24 -23.73 9.82
C VAL A 52 -11.93 -24.88 10.53
N ASN A 53 -11.62 -26.12 10.12
CA ASN A 53 -12.26 -27.33 10.65
C ASN A 53 -13.80 -27.30 10.59
N GLY A 54 -14.36 -26.67 9.55
CA GLY A 54 -15.81 -26.51 9.37
C GLY A 54 -16.44 -25.40 10.20
N GLN A 55 -15.66 -24.67 11.00
CA GLN A 55 -16.12 -23.53 11.79
C GLN A 55 -15.83 -22.22 11.05
N ALA A 56 -16.76 -21.28 11.09
CA ALA A 56 -16.59 -19.93 10.54
C ALA A 56 -15.46 -19.20 11.29
N VAL A 57 -14.63 -18.47 10.55
CA VAL A 57 -13.57 -17.59 11.07
C VAL A 57 -14.07 -16.16 10.96
N GLY A 58 -14.83 -15.70 11.96
CA GLY A 58 -15.51 -14.40 11.91
C GLY A 58 -16.85 -14.46 11.21
N GLY A 59 -17.23 -13.36 10.55
CA GLY A 59 -18.56 -13.13 10.01
C GLY A 59 -19.49 -12.48 11.04
N ALA A 60 -20.35 -11.57 10.57
CA ALA A 60 -21.18 -10.72 11.42
C ALA A 60 -22.02 -11.52 12.44
N ALA A 61 -22.63 -12.62 12.00
CA ALA A 61 -23.51 -13.41 12.87
C ALA A 61 -22.75 -14.11 14.01
N GLN A 62 -21.55 -14.63 13.74
CA GLN A 62 -20.69 -15.25 14.75
C GLN A 62 -20.06 -14.21 15.67
N LEU A 63 -19.62 -13.07 15.11
CA LEU A 63 -19.08 -11.95 15.87
C LEU A 63 -20.10 -11.48 16.92
N ILE A 64 -21.32 -11.18 16.49
CA ILE A 64 -22.37 -10.70 17.41
C ILE A 64 -22.82 -11.81 18.35
N GLY A 65 -22.87 -13.07 17.92
CA GLY A 65 -23.17 -14.16 18.84
C GLY A 65 -22.11 -14.34 19.94
N LEU A 66 -20.83 -14.11 19.66
CA LEU A 66 -19.79 -14.07 20.68
C LEU A 66 -19.97 -12.86 21.62
N VAL A 67 -20.29 -11.68 21.08
CA VAL A 67 -20.61 -10.49 21.88
C VAL A 67 -21.77 -10.79 22.84
N ASP A 68 -22.85 -11.40 22.36
CA ASP A 68 -24.01 -11.77 23.17
C ASP A 68 -23.64 -12.79 24.27
N GLN A 69 -22.83 -13.80 23.92
CA GLN A 69 -22.33 -14.79 24.87
C GLN A 69 -21.51 -14.12 25.99
N LEU A 70 -20.60 -13.21 25.63
CA LEU A 70 -19.74 -12.50 26.60
C LEU A 70 -20.55 -11.51 27.45
N ARG A 71 -21.51 -10.81 26.84
CA ARG A 71 -22.45 -9.89 27.54
C ARG A 71 -23.35 -10.64 28.53
N ALA A 72 -23.72 -11.89 28.23
CA ALA A 72 -24.47 -12.72 29.18
C ALA A 72 -23.63 -13.13 30.41
N THR A 73 -22.30 -13.20 30.29
CA THR A 73 -21.40 -13.51 31.42
C THR A 73 -21.07 -12.30 32.29
N ASN A 74 -21.08 -11.10 31.71
CA ASN A 74 -20.94 -9.84 32.44
C ASN A 74 -21.93 -8.80 31.88
N PRO A 75 -23.02 -8.47 32.60
CA PRO A 75 -24.01 -7.50 32.12
C PRO A 75 -23.46 -6.06 32.03
N ASN A 76 -22.36 -5.75 32.72
CA ASN A 76 -21.66 -4.47 32.62
C ASN A 76 -20.73 -4.48 31.40
N THR A 77 -21.29 -4.73 30.21
CA THR A 77 -20.56 -4.83 28.95
C THR A 77 -20.94 -3.73 27.97
N ALA A 78 -19.94 -3.03 27.42
CA ALA A 78 -20.09 -2.20 26.23
C ALA A 78 -19.43 -2.87 25.01
N PHE A 79 -20.09 -2.80 23.86
CA PHE A 79 -19.53 -3.21 22.57
C PHE A 79 -19.14 -1.93 21.80
N ILE A 80 -17.87 -1.77 21.44
CA ILE A 80 -17.31 -0.54 20.88
C ILE A 80 -16.48 -0.82 19.62
N SER A 81 -16.24 0.20 18.80
CA SER A 81 -15.45 0.05 17.57
C SER A 81 -14.39 1.14 17.42
N ALA A 82 -13.17 0.76 17.02
CA ALA A 82 -12.10 1.70 16.70
C ALA A 82 -12.08 2.13 15.23
N GLY A 83 -13.22 2.17 14.54
CA GLY A 83 -13.36 2.70 13.19
C GLY A 83 -13.12 1.68 12.07
N ASP A 84 -13.29 2.13 10.84
CA ASP A 84 -13.33 1.33 9.61
C ASP A 84 -14.34 0.17 9.71
N ASN A 85 -15.54 0.52 10.17
CA ASN A 85 -16.66 -0.41 10.12
C ASN A 85 -17.16 -0.59 8.70
N ILE A 86 -17.16 0.50 7.93
CA ILE A 86 -17.60 0.59 6.53
C ILE A 86 -16.43 0.99 5.62
N GLY A 87 -16.65 1.04 4.30
CA GLY A 87 -15.58 1.32 3.33
C GLY A 87 -14.54 0.19 3.25
N ALA A 88 -13.76 0.18 2.15
CA ALA A 88 -12.98 -0.99 1.70
C ALA A 88 -13.75 -2.34 1.82
N SER A 89 -15.07 -2.28 1.68
CA SER A 89 -15.97 -3.35 2.08
C SER A 89 -16.03 -4.52 1.09
N THR A 90 -16.42 -5.69 1.60
CA THR A 90 -16.75 -6.83 0.72
C THR A 90 -18.00 -6.53 -0.10
N PHE A 91 -18.12 -7.17 -1.27
CA PHE A 91 -19.18 -6.90 -2.25
C PHE A 91 -20.59 -6.78 -1.64
N VAL A 92 -20.96 -7.72 -0.76
CA VAL A 92 -22.29 -7.80 -0.16
C VAL A 92 -22.64 -6.55 0.65
N SER A 93 -21.64 -5.94 1.28
CA SER A 93 -21.80 -4.68 2.01
C SER A 93 -21.67 -3.48 1.06
N ALA A 94 -20.59 -3.43 0.29
CA ALA A 94 -20.22 -2.28 -0.53
C ALA A 94 -21.29 -1.92 -1.58
N ILE A 95 -21.91 -2.91 -2.22
CA ILE A 95 -22.89 -2.70 -3.30
C ILE A 95 -24.16 -2.01 -2.83
N ASN A 96 -24.45 -2.07 -1.53
CA ASN A 96 -25.60 -1.40 -0.90
C ASN A 96 -25.14 -0.29 0.05
N ASP A 97 -24.08 0.42 -0.33
CA ASP A 97 -23.48 1.54 0.41
C ASP A 97 -23.16 1.23 1.88
N ASP A 98 -22.80 -0.01 2.19
CA ASP A 98 -22.55 -0.48 3.55
C ASP A 98 -23.74 -0.37 4.52
N ASN A 99 -24.94 -0.10 4.01
CA ASN A 99 -26.16 -0.07 4.82
C ASN A 99 -26.38 -1.36 5.62
N PRO A 100 -26.12 -2.57 5.07
CA PRO A 100 -26.28 -3.79 5.85
C PRO A 100 -25.26 -3.93 6.99
N THR A 101 -24.06 -3.37 6.85
CA THR A 101 -23.08 -3.34 7.95
C THR A 101 -23.58 -2.49 9.11
N LEU A 102 -24.13 -1.31 8.81
CA LEU A 102 -24.74 -0.46 9.83
C LEU A 102 -25.92 -1.17 10.50
N ASP A 103 -26.74 -1.91 9.75
CA ASP A 103 -27.85 -2.70 10.30
C ASP A 103 -27.36 -3.82 11.24
N VAL A 104 -26.27 -4.52 10.86
CA VAL A 104 -25.64 -5.54 11.70
C VAL A 104 -25.11 -4.94 13.01
N LEU A 105 -24.39 -3.82 12.95
CA LEU A 105 -23.79 -3.21 14.13
C LEU A 105 -24.86 -2.62 15.07
N ASN A 106 -25.92 -2.03 14.50
CA ASN A 106 -27.10 -1.62 15.26
C ASN A 106 -27.75 -2.83 15.97
N ALA A 107 -27.97 -3.94 15.25
CA ALA A 107 -28.55 -5.15 15.83
C ALA A 107 -27.66 -5.83 16.88
N GLY A 108 -26.33 -5.66 16.78
CA GLY A 108 -25.36 -6.12 17.77
C GLY A 108 -25.28 -5.26 19.03
N GLY A 109 -25.93 -4.10 19.03
CA GLY A 109 -25.87 -3.13 20.12
C GLY A 109 -24.47 -2.54 20.26
N LEU A 110 -23.84 -2.15 19.14
CA LEU A 110 -22.65 -1.29 19.19
C LEU A 110 -23.03 0.00 19.93
N ALA A 111 -22.20 0.41 20.87
CA ALA A 111 -22.48 1.53 21.77
C ALA A 111 -21.87 2.84 21.25
N VAL A 112 -20.66 2.76 20.68
CA VAL A 112 -19.91 3.90 20.19
C VAL A 112 -18.82 3.43 19.22
N SER A 113 -18.49 4.27 18.25
CA SER A 113 -17.37 4.06 17.33
C SER A 113 -16.53 5.32 17.20
N ALA A 114 -15.20 5.20 17.17
CA ALA A 114 -14.40 6.22 16.49
C ALA A 114 -14.70 6.14 14.98
N VAL A 115 -14.55 7.25 14.26
CA VAL A 115 -14.39 7.19 12.80
C VAL A 115 -12.99 6.70 12.47
N GLY A 116 -12.89 5.84 11.47
CA GLY A 116 -11.67 5.51 10.76
C GLY A 116 -11.58 6.27 9.44
N ASN A 117 -10.52 6.03 8.67
CA ASN A 117 -10.34 6.74 7.41
C ASN A 117 -11.42 6.33 6.39
N HIS A 118 -11.86 5.07 6.40
CA HIS A 118 -12.82 4.55 5.42
C HIS A 118 -14.26 5.02 5.67
N GLU A 119 -14.59 5.54 6.85
CA GLU A 119 -15.83 6.30 7.05
C GLU A 119 -15.90 7.57 6.18
N PHE A 120 -14.76 8.06 5.67
CA PHE A 120 -14.66 9.23 4.79
C PHE A 120 -14.54 8.88 3.29
N ASP A 121 -14.60 7.60 2.89
CA ASP A 121 -14.46 7.18 1.48
C ASP A 121 -15.42 7.93 0.54
N LYS A 122 -16.67 8.11 0.98
CA LYS A 122 -17.72 8.83 0.24
C LYS A 122 -17.84 10.31 0.64
N GLY A 123 -16.87 10.82 1.38
CA GLY A 123 -16.77 12.19 1.84
C GLY A 123 -17.64 12.54 3.05
N MET A 124 -17.38 13.71 3.61
CA MET A 124 -18.04 14.21 4.83
C MET A 124 -19.57 14.35 4.66
N THR A 125 -20.04 14.67 3.46
CA THR A 125 -21.48 14.77 3.17
C THR A 125 -22.20 13.43 3.35
N ASP A 126 -21.58 12.32 2.92
CA ASP A 126 -22.15 10.99 3.10
C ASP A 126 -22.11 10.54 4.57
N LEU A 127 -20.98 10.80 5.24
CA LEU A 127 -20.81 10.49 6.67
C LEU A 127 -21.89 11.17 7.52
N LEU A 128 -22.06 12.50 7.37
CA LEU A 128 -23.04 13.28 8.14
C LEU A 128 -24.48 13.07 7.68
N GLY A 129 -24.70 12.83 6.38
CA GLY A 129 -26.02 12.80 5.77
C GLY A 129 -26.69 11.43 5.73
N ARG A 130 -25.90 10.35 5.73
CA ARG A 130 -26.40 8.97 5.58
C ARG A 130 -25.90 8.04 6.67
N VAL A 131 -24.59 7.99 6.90
CA VAL A 131 -23.96 7.01 7.81
C VAL A 131 -24.36 7.28 9.25
N ILE A 132 -24.09 8.48 9.77
CA ILE A 132 -24.42 8.86 11.15
C ILE A 132 -25.93 8.79 11.40
N PRO A 133 -26.81 9.37 10.57
CA PRO A 133 -28.26 9.27 10.79
C PRO A 133 -28.84 7.85 10.77
N ARG A 134 -28.17 6.89 10.11
CA ARG A 134 -28.57 5.48 10.08
C ARG A 134 -28.04 4.68 11.30
N SER A 135 -27.03 5.20 11.98
CA SER A 135 -26.37 4.51 13.08
C SER A 135 -27.15 4.74 14.38
N GLN A 136 -27.34 3.67 15.17
CA GLN A 136 -27.96 3.73 16.50
C GLN A 136 -26.92 3.92 17.61
N PHE A 137 -25.73 4.37 17.23
CA PHE A 137 -24.56 4.58 18.08
C PHE A 137 -23.82 5.84 17.61
N ASP A 138 -23.04 6.43 18.52
CA ASP A 138 -22.29 7.65 18.22
C ASP A 138 -21.03 7.33 17.40
N TYR A 139 -20.80 8.12 16.34
CA TYR A 139 -19.50 8.23 15.70
C TYR A 139 -18.74 9.42 16.29
N LEU A 140 -17.50 9.16 16.71
CA LEU A 140 -16.65 10.11 17.41
C LEU A 140 -15.43 10.47 16.57
N GLY A 141 -15.04 11.74 16.60
CA GLY A 141 -13.87 12.26 15.89
C GLY A 141 -13.40 13.58 16.47
N ALA A 142 -12.82 13.54 17.67
CA ALA A 142 -12.30 14.70 18.37
C ALA A 142 -11.34 15.50 17.48
N ASN A 143 -10.40 14.85 16.82
CA ASN A 143 -9.42 15.54 15.98
C ASN A 143 -9.91 15.89 14.56
N VAL A 144 -11.22 15.81 14.29
CA VAL A 144 -11.82 16.13 12.98
C VAL A 144 -12.49 17.49 13.05
N TYR A 145 -11.97 18.46 12.31
CA TYR A 145 -12.42 19.85 12.32
C TYR A 145 -12.93 20.29 10.95
N SER A 146 -13.90 21.21 10.92
CA SER A 146 -14.30 21.93 9.72
C SER A 146 -14.65 23.37 10.06
N GLY A 147 -14.14 24.34 9.29
CA GLY A 147 -14.34 25.76 9.58
C GLY A 147 -13.81 26.20 10.95
N GLY A 148 -12.80 25.51 11.50
CA GLY A 148 -12.19 25.81 12.79
C GLY A 148 -12.93 25.26 14.02
N VAL A 149 -14.07 24.57 13.83
CA VAL A 149 -14.82 23.89 14.90
C VAL A 149 -14.80 22.38 14.69
N ARG A 150 -15.02 21.58 15.74
CA ARG A 150 -15.12 20.11 15.60
C ARG A 150 -16.29 19.76 14.70
N ALA A 151 -16.06 18.90 13.71
CA ALA A 151 -17.08 18.47 12.74
C ALA A 151 -17.91 17.27 13.25
N LEU A 152 -17.38 16.54 14.23
CA LEU A 152 -17.99 15.37 14.86
C LEU A 152 -17.95 15.54 16.39
N PRO A 153 -18.84 14.85 17.13
CA PRO A 153 -18.70 14.74 18.58
C PRO A 153 -17.30 14.23 18.95
N ALA A 154 -16.69 14.86 19.96
CA ALA A 154 -15.36 14.45 20.43
C ALA A 154 -15.41 13.17 21.27
N TYR A 155 -16.46 13.05 22.07
CA TYR A 155 -16.66 11.97 23.03
C TYR A 155 -18.15 11.63 23.20
N SER A 156 -18.39 10.49 23.86
CA SER A 156 -19.71 10.09 24.37
C SER A 156 -19.52 9.53 25.79
N VAL A 157 -20.42 9.86 26.72
CA VAL A 157 -20.36 9.38 28.11
C VAL A 157 -21.56 8.48 28.37
N GLN A 158 -21.30 7.27 28.84
CA GLN A 158 -22.34 6.26 29.06
C GLN A 158 -22.19 5.64 30.45
N GLU A 159 -23.32 5.37 31.10
CA GLU A 159 -23.33 4.68 32.39
C GLU A 159 -23.28 3.16 32.20
N LEU A 160 -22.32 2.50 32.85
CA LEU A 160 -22.16 1.06 32.82
C LEU A 160 -21.92 0.54 34.25
N GLY A 161 -22.85 -0.26 34.77
CA GLY A 161 -22.73 -0.79 36.14
C GLY A 161 -22.66 0.29 37.24
N GLY A 162 -23.23 1.48 36.99
CA GLY A 162 -23.18 2.62 37.90
C GLY A 162 -21.90 3.47 37.80
N VAL A 163 -21.07 3.23 36.78
CA VAL A 163 -19.84 4.00 36.49
C VAL A 163 -20.03 4.76 35.19
N ARG A 164 -19.66 6.05 35.16
CA ARG A 164 -19.66 6.87 33.94
C ARG A 164 -18.40 6.60 33.13
N VAL A 165 -18.56 6.02 31.94
CA VAL A 165 -17.47 5.72 31.03
C VAL A 165 -17.49 6.73 29.88
N GLY A 166 -16.46 7.56 29.81
CA GLY A 166 -16.22 8.50 28.71
C GLY A 166 -15.42 7.83 27.60
N TYR A 167 -15.95 7.84 26.38
CA TYR A 167 -15.26 7.34 25.19
C TYR A 167 -14.81 8.50 24.33
N ILE A 168 -13.51 8.59 24.04
CA ILE A 168 -12.93 9.61 23.16
C ILE A 168 -12.60 8.95 21.82
N GLY A 169 -13.06 9.52 20.71
CA GLY A 169 -12.75 9.02 19.38
C GLY A 169 -11.75 9.90 18.64
N VAL A 170 -10.72 9.32 18.03
CA VAL A 170 -9.79 10.03 17.14
C VAL A 170 -9.43 9.17 15.93
N VAL A 171 -9.04 9.81 14.84
CA VAL A 171 -8.67 9.16 13.57
C VAL A 171 -7.26 9.58 13.12
N THR A 172 -6.56 8.75 12.37
CA THR A 172 -5.25 9.10 11.82
C THR A 172 -5.29 10.38 10.98
N VAL A 173 -4.26 11.22 11.12
CA VAL A 173 -4.06 12.40 10.26
C VAL A 173 -3.78 12.02 8.81
N GLN A 174 -3.36 10.77 8.57
CA GLN A 174 -3.14 10.23 7.23
C GLN A 174 -4.43 10.14 6.41
N THR A 175 -5.61 10.24 7.05
CA THR A 175 -6.90 10.27 6.34
C THR A 175 -6.91 11.30 5.21
N ALA A 176 -6.26 12.45 5.38
CA ALA A 176 -6.12 13.49 4.35
C ALA A 176 -5.46 13.01 3.04
N GLU A 177 -4.65 11.96 3.11
CA GLU A 177 -3.93 11.35 1.99
C GLU A 177 -4.59 10.05 1.49
N LEU A 178 -5.50 9.48 2.29
CA LEU A 178 -6.11 8.16 2.07
C LEU A 178 -7.49 8.23 1.42
N VAL A 179 -8.19 9.36 1.50
CA VAL A 179 -9.53 9.54 0.89
C VAL A 179 -9.57 10.67 -0.13
N SER A 180 -10.69 10.78 -0.86
CA SER A 180 -10.86 11.79 -1.92
C SER A 180 -10.69 13.21 -1.37
N PRO A 181 -9.74 14.02 -1.88
CA PRO A 181 -9.59 15.42 -1.45
C PRO A 181 -10.86 16.25 -1.63
N ASP A 182 -11.67 15.96 -2.65
CA ASP A 182 -12.95 16.64 -2.90
C ASP A 182 -13.96 16.36 -1.78
N GLY A 183 -13.98 15.13 -1.26
CA GLY A 183 -14.89 14.69 -0.19
C GLY A 183 -14.57 15.26 1.19
N ILE A 184 -13.35 15.78 1.38
CA ILE A 184 -12.84 16.31 2.65
C ILE A 184 -12.25 17.73 2.52
N ARG A 185 -12.60 18.48 1.46
CA ARG A 185 -11.97 19.77 1.12
C ARG A 185 -11.90 20.80 2.26
N ASP A 186 -12.91 20.82 3.12
CA ASP A 186 -13.01 21.75 4.26
C ASP A 186 -12.75 21.07 5.61
N VAL A 187 -12.14 19.88 5.60
CA VAL A 187 -11.86 19.07 6.79
C VAL A 187 -10.38 19.15 7.15
N GLU A 188 -10.10 19.39 8.42
CA GLU A 188 -8.77 19.39 9.01
C GLU A 188 -8.68 18.22 10.01
N PHE A 189 -7.68 17.35 9.83
CA PHE A 189 -7.35 16.30 10.79
C PHE A 189 -6.18 16.77 11.66
N ARG A 190 -6.45 17.04 12.94
CA ARG A 190 -5.46 17.54 13.90
C ARG A 190 -4.71 16.41 14.58
N ASP A 191 -3.66 16.76 15.33
CA ASP A 191 -2.89 15.80 16.14
C ASP A 191 -3.83 15.01 17.08
N PRO A 192 -3.98 13.69 16.86
CA PRO A 192 -4.98 12.90 17.58
C PRO A 192 -4.62 12.74 19.06
N VAL A 193 -3.34 12.72 19.43
CA VAL A 193 -2.92 12.56 20.83
C VAL A 193 -3.16 13.85 21.59
N ALA A 194 -2.85 15.00 20.99
CA ALA A 194 -3.10 16.30 21.60
C ALA A 194 -4.60 16.55 21.83
N GLU A 195 -5.43 16.23 20.84
CA GLU A 195 -6.88 16.36 20.94
C GLU A 195 -7.48 15.37 21.94
N ALA A 196 -7.01 14.12 21.96
CA ALA A 196 -7.44 13.13 22.97
C ALA A 196 -7.10 13.58 24.39
N ASN A 197 -5.91 14.11 24.63
CA ASN A 197 -5.52 14.62 25.94
C ASN A 197 -6.35 15.85 26.36
N THR A 198 -6.71 16.72 25.42
CA THR A 198 -7.56 17.87 25.69
C THR A 198 -8.94 17.42 26.16
N VAL A 199 -9.55 16.47 25.44
CA VAL A 199 -10.87 15.94 25.77
C VAL A 199 -10.86 15.10 27.04
N ALA A 200 -9.78 14.35 27.30
CA ALA A 200 -9.64 13.61 28.55
C ALA A 200 -9.56 14.54 29.76
N ALA A 201 -8.86 15.66 29.63
CA ALA A 201 -8.81 16.68 30.67
C ALA A 201 -10.18 17.34 30.89
N GLU A 202 -10.95 17.60 29.81
CA GLU A 202 -12.33 18.08 29.91
C GLU A 202 -13.19 17.08 30.71
N LEU A 203 -13.15 15.78 30.38
CA LEU A 203 -13.95 14.74 31.03
C LEU A 203 -13.59 14.44 32.50
N SER A 204 -12.58 15.12 33.07
CA SER A 204 -12.07 14.87 34.42
C SER A 204 -11.74 16.16 35.18
N ASP A 205 -12.24 17.32 34.74
CA ASP A 205 -11.95 18.62 35.36
C ASP A 205 -12.89 18.98 36.52
N GLY A 206 -13.94 18.18 36.74
CA GLY A 206 -14.96 18.36 37.76
C GLY A 206 -16.14 19.25 37.32
N ASP A 207 -16.25 19.61 36.04
CA ASP A 207 -17.40 20.32 35.48
C ASP A 207 -18.46 19.34 34.95
N GLU A 208 -19.44 19.03 35.80
CA GLU A 208 -20.63 18.21 35.45
C GLU A 208 -21.38 18.71 34.19
N GLY A 209 -21.18 19.96 33.76
CA GLY A 209 -21.75 20.50 32.53
C GLY A 209 -21.25 19.84 31.24
N ASN A 210 -20.08 19.20 31.26
CA ASN A 210 -19.52 18.48 30.12
C ASN A 210 -19.78 16.95 30.18
N GLY A 211 -20.35 16.44 31.27
CA GLY A 211 -20.58 15.02 31.49
C GLY A 211 -19.33 14.28 31.95
N GLU A 212 -18.84 14.62 33.16
CA GLU A 212 -17.71 13.98 33.84
C GLU A 212 -17.72 12.45 33.74
N ALA A 213 -16.54 11.88 33.52
CA ALA A 213 -16.31 10.45 33.43
C ALA A 213 -15.48 9.95 34.61
N ASP A 214 -15.87 8.80 35.15
CA ASP A 214 -15.08 8.10 36.17
C ASP A 214 -13.98 7.26 35.51
N VAL A 215 -14.23 6.78 34.28
CA VAL A 215 -13.28 6.02 33.45
C VAL A 215 -13.22 6.62 32.06
N VAL A 216 -12.01 6.90 31.54
CA VAL A 216 -11.83 7.42 30.18
C VAL A 216 -11.18 6.39 29.27
N VAL A 217 -11.85 6.08 28.16
CA VAL A 217 -11.42 5.14 27.15
C VAL A 217 -11.09 5.89 25.86
N LEU A 218 -9.83 5.81 25.41
CA LEU A 218 -9.44 6.30 24.10
C LEU A 218 -9.68 5.21 23.06
N ILE A 219 -10.54 5.53 22.10
CA ILE A 219 -10.80 4.75 20.90
C ILE A 219 -10.10 5.48 19.73
N THR A 220 -9.03 4.91 19.21
CA THR A 220 -8.23 5.53 18.15
C THR A 220 -8.23 4.69 16.88
N HIS A 221 -8.53 5.31 15.75
CA HIS A 221 -8.27 4.72 14.44
C HIS A 221 -6.87 5.12 13.97
N GLU A 222 -5.88 4.62 14.69
CA GLU A 222 -4.45 4.70 14.39
C GLU A 222 -3.80 3.44 14.98
N GLY A 223 -2.67 3.01 14.44
CA GLY A 223 -2.02 1.77 14.86
C GLY A 223 -0.52 1.73 14.60
N ALA A 224 0.15 0.73 15.17
CA ALA A 224 1.58 0.52 14.96
C ALA A 224 1.84 -0.11 13.59
N ALA A 225 2.78 0.45 12.83
CA ALA A 225 3.06 0.00 11.46
C ALA A 225 3.82 -1.33 11.41
N ALA A 226 4.50 -1.69 12.50
CA ALA A 226 5.30 -2.90 12.57
C ALA A 226 4.43 -4.17 12.67
N ALA A 227 4.76 -5.18 11.87
CA ALA A 227 4.20 -6.52 12.03
C ALA A 227 4.89 -7.29 13.17
N ASN A 228 4.17 -8.24 13.78
CA ASN A 228 4.67 -9.12 14.86
C ASN A 228 5.08 -8.37 16.14
N ILE A 229 4.25 -7.43 16.59
CA ILE A 229 4.42 -6.71 17.86
C ILE A 229 4.42 -7.72 19.02
N ARG A 230 5.47 -7.73 19.85
CA ARG A 230 5.63 -8.72 20.93
C ARG A 230 5.58 -8.11 22.33
N SER A 231 5.67 -6.79 22.44
CA SER A 231 5.71 -6.08 23.71
C SER A 231 5.15 -4.66 23.61
N ALA A 232 4.82 -4.07 24.77
CA ALA A 232 4.47 -2.65 24.85
C ALA A 232 5.64 -1.73 24.45
N ASP A 233 6.89 -2.18 24.62
CA ASP A 233 8.07 -1.41 24.20
C ASP A 233 8.18 -1.31 22.68
N ASP A 234 7.79 -2.37 21.95
CA ASP A 234 7.72 -2.34 20.48
C ASP A 234 6.73 -1.26 20.01
N LEU A 235 5.58 -1.14 20.68
CA LEU A 235 4.57 -0.10 20.40
C LEU A 235 5.11 1.29 20.75
N ALA A 236 5.78 1.45 21.88
CA ALA A 236 6.31 2.74 22.32
C ALA A 236 7.42 3.28 21.40
N ALA A 237 8.17 2.38 20.76
CA ALA A 237 9.22 2.69 19.79
C ALA A 237 8.69 2.98 18.38
N ASP A 238 7.42 2.67 18.08
CA ASP A 238 6.80 2.95 16.79
C ASP A 238 6.76 4.48 16.53
N PRO A 239 7.18 4.95 15.34
CA PRO A 239 7.28 6.37 15.04
C PRO A 239 5.92 7.09 15.01
N VAL A 240 4.83 6.37 14.77
CA VAL A 240 3.47 6.92 14.74
C VAL A 240 2.75 6.60 16.05
N PHE A 241 2.57 5.31 16.34
CA PHE A 241 1.75 4.86 17.47
C PHE A 241 2.41 5.08 18.84
N GLY A 242 3.74 5.26 18.88
CA GLY A 242 4.45 5.56 20.12
C GLY A 242 3.95 6.83 20.83
N GLY A 243 3.35 7.77 20.09
CA GLY A 243 2.68 8.95 20.66
C GLY A 243 1.51 8.59 21.59
N PHE A 244 0.69 7.63 21.19
CA PHE A 244 -0.49 7.17 21.95
C PHE A 244 -0.10 6.42 23.22
N MET A 245 1.02 5.69 23.19
CA MET A 245 1.59 5.08 24.40
C MET A 245 1.92 6.13 25.48
N ARG A 246 2.14 7.39 25.06
CA ARG A 246 2.42 8.54 25.92
C ARG A 246 1.22 9.45 26.16
N ALA A 247 0.01 9.03 25.82
CA ALA A 247 -1.22 9.77 26.14
C ALA A 247 -1.36 10.04 27.65
N GLY A 248 -2.14 11.05 28.01
CA GLY A 248 -2.30 11.57 29.37
C GLY A 248 -2.71 10.51 30.38
N ALA A 249 -2.46 10.81 31.66
CA ALA A 249 -2.75 9.89 32.76
C ALA A 249 -4.25 9.68 32.99
N ASP A 250 -5.08 10.61 32.54
CA ASP A 250 -6.54 10.54 32.68
C ASP A 250 -7.17 9.48 31.76
N ILE A 251 -6.43 8.96 30.77
CA ILE A 251 -6.90 7.90 29.87
C ILE A 251 -6.56 6.52 30.46
N ASP A 252 -7.58 5.75 30.80
CA ASP A 252 -7.47 4.46 31.49
C ASP A 252 -7.39 3.25 30.56
N ALA A 253 -7.77 3.37 29.28
CA ALA A 253 -7.66 2.29 28.29
C ALA A 253 -7.50 2.84 26.87
N ILE A 254 -6.79 2.11 26.00
CA ILE A 254 -6.59 2.48 24.59
C ILE A 254 -6.99 1.30 23.67
N PHE A 255 -8.01 1.51 22.85
CA PHE A 255 -8.39 0.65 21.75
C PHE A 255 -7.91 1.26 20.45
N SER A 256 -7.26 0.49 19.60
CA SER A 256 -6.65 0.95 18.35
C SER A 256 -7.15 0.20 17.12
N GLY A 257 -6.87 0.71 15.92
CA GLY A 257 -7.27 0.14 14.62
C GLY A 257 -6.28 0.48 13.50
N HIS A 258 -6.76 0.58 12.25
CA HIS A 258 -6.05 1.04 11.05
C HIS A 258 -5.00 0.06 10.50
N THR A 259 -4.14 -0.49 11.35
CA THR A 259 -2.97 -1.29 10.92
C THR A 259 -3.21 -2.79 10.86
N HIS A 260 -4.41 -3.24 11.24
CA HIS A 260 -4.84 -4.65 11.24
C HIS A 260 -3.96 -5.61 12.07
N GLN A 261 -3.16 -5.08 13.00
CA GLN A 261 -2.25 -5.87 13.82
C GLN A 261 -2.99 -6.44 15.04
N PRO A 262 -2.87 -7.75 15.33
CA PRO A 262 -3.40 -8.30 16.57
C PRO A 262 -2.39 -8.12 17.71
N TYR A 263 -2.75 -7.34 18.73
CA TYR A 263 -1.98 -7.26 19.98
C TYR A 263 -2.85 -6.88 21.18
N ALA A 264 -2.43 -7.31 22.38
CA ALA A 264 -3.08 -6.97 23.64
C ALA A 264 -2.04 -6.91 24.77
N PHE A 265 -1.88 -5.75 25.39
CA PHE A 265 -0.92 -5.54 26.47
C PHE A 265 -1.51 -4.71 27.60
N VAL A 266 -0.93 -4.83 28.78
CA VAL A 266 -1.09 -3.87 29.87
C VAL A 266 0.22 -3.11 29.99
N ALA A 267 0.18 -1.79 29.77
CA ALA A 267 1.35 -0.92 29.67
C ALA A 267 1.38 0.11 30.81
N PRO A 268 2.57 0.53 31.29
CA PRO A 268 2.69 1.62 32.26
C PRO A 268 2.09 2.93 31.73
N ILE A 269 1.43 3.69 32.61
CA ILE A 269 0.97 5.05 32.31
C ILE A 269 2.08 6.04 32.70
N PRO A 270 2.65 6.82 31.75
CA PRO A 270 3.74 7.74 32.06
C PRO A 270 3.41 8.72 33.17
N GLY A 271 4.36 8.93 34.08
CA GLY A 271 4.20 9.85 35.22
C GLY A 271 3.39 9.29 36.40
N THR A 272 2.95 8.03 36.34
CA THR A 272 2.18 7.39 37.42
C THR A 272 2.73 6.00 37.76
N ASN A 273 2.21 5.40 38.83
CA ASN A 273 2.44 3.98 39.16
C ASN A 273 1.32 3.07 38.62
N ARG A 274 0.38 3.60 37.83
CA ARG A 274 -0.74 2.86 37.25
C ARG A 274 -0.35 2.26 35.89
N THR A 275 -1.17 1.31 35.44
CA THR A 275 -1.07 0.69 34.12
C THR A 275 -2.40 0.77 33.41
N ARG A 276 -2.40 0.72 32.07
CA ARG A 276 -3.61 0.65 31.24
C ARG A 276 -3.52 -0.43 30.17
N PRO A 277 -4.64 -1.03 29.77
CA PRO A 277 -4.69 -1.90 28.61
C PRO A 277 -4.54 -1.09 27.31
N VAL A 278 -3.74 -1.61 26.38
CA VAL A 278 -3.57 -1.12 25.01
C VAL A 278 -3.76 -2.30 24.06
N ILE A 279 -4.71 -2.19 23.13
CA ILE A 279 -5.21 -3.35 22.38
C ILE A 279 -5.62 -3.01 20.94
N GLN A 280 -5.41 -3.97 20.03
CA GLN A 280 -5.92 -3.98 18.66
C GLN A 280 -6.36 -5.40 18.27
N GLY A 281 -7.55 -5.50 17.68
CA GLY A 281 -8.26 -6.75 17.43
C GLY A 281 -7.89 -7.46 16.13
N GLY A 282 -6.77 -7.13 15.49
CA GLY A 282 -6.51 -7.59 14.12
C GLY A 282 -7.50 -6.95 13.16
N ASP A 283 -8.26 -7.74 12.39
CA ASP A 283 -9.17 -7.23 11.38
C ASP A 283 -10.41 -8.12 11.17
N TYR A 284 -11.40 -7.59 10.43
CA TYR A 284 -12.47 -8.33 9.75
C TYR A 284 -13.41 -9.11 10.67
N GLY A 285 -13.49 -8.73 11.94
CA GLY A 285 -14.32 -9.42 12.94
C GLY A 285 -13.86 -10.85 13.22
N LYS A 286 -12.57 -11.16 13.04
CA LYS A 286 -12.00 -12.48 13.35
C LYS A 286 -11.70 -12.64 14.84
N LEU A 287 -11.37 -11.53 15.51
CA LEU A 287 -11.09 -11.46 16.94
C LEU A 287 -11.95 -10.35 17.58
N ILE A 288 -12.21 -10.48 18.87
CA ILE A 288 -12.73 -9.40 19.73
C ILE A 288 -11.60 -8.95 20.66
N SER A 289 -11.38 -7.64 20.71
CA SER A 289 -10.56 -6.99 21.74
C SER A 289 -11.33 -6.97 23.05
N LYS A 290 -10.98 -7.82 24.01
CA LYS A 290 -11.64 -7.86 25.32
C LYS A 290 -10.76 -7.17 26.37
N VAL A 291 -11.27 -6.08 26.92
CA VAL A 291 -10.71 -5.41 28.10
C VAL A 291 -11.65 -5.60 29.28
N THR A 292 -11.09 -5.82 30.46
CA THR A 292 -11.84 -5.74 31.72
C THR A 292 -11.16 -4.73 32.63
N LEU A 293 -11.93 -3.77 33.15
CA LEU A 293 -11.51 -2.76 34.12
C LEU A 293 -12.26 -2.99 35.43
N THR A 294 -11.54 -3.18 36.53
CA THR A 294 -12.12 -3.26 37.87
C THR A 294 -12.09 -1.87 38.48
N VAL A 295 -13.27 -1.29 38.69
CA VAL A 295 -13.46 0.09 39.14
C VAL A 295 -13.91 0.11 40.59
N ASP A 296 -13.30 0.94 41.42
CA ASP A 296 -13.77 1.26 42.76
C ASP A 296 -14.95 2.24 42.65
N THR A 297 -16.16 1.82 43.03
CA THR A 297 -17.37 2.63 42.79
C THR A 297 -17.53 3.81 43.74
N ALA A 298 -16.68 3.95 44.75
CA ALA A 298 -16.68 5.09 45.66
C ALA A 298 -15.78 6.23 45.15
N THR A 299 -14.70 5.88 44.44
CA THR A 299 -13.70 6.83 43.95
C THR A 299 -13.76 7.06 42.45
N GLY A 300 -14.30 6.10 41.68
CA GLY A 300 -14.21 6.07 40.23
C GLY A 300 -12.90 5.47 39.71
N ASP A 301 -11.94 5.16 40.58
CA ASP A 301 -10.60 4.75 40.15
C ASP A 301 -10.56 3.33 39.57
N VAL A 302 -9.83 3.17 38.46
CA VAL A 302 -9.46 1.85 37.93
C VAL A 302 -8.37 1.22 38.81
N THR A 303 -8.72 0.13 39.48
CA THR A 303 -7.83 -0.59 40.43
C THR A 303 -7.13 -1.80 39.82
N ALA A 304 -7.69 -2.38 38.75
CA ALA A 304 -7.08 -3.45 37.98
C ALA A 304 -7.57 -3.43 36.53
N SER A 305 -6.75 -3.96 35.61
CA SER A 305 -7.10 -4.06 34.20
C SER A 305 -6.55 -5.33 33.55
N THR A 306 -7.27 -5.90 32.59
CA THR A 306 -6.78 -6.97 31.71
C THR A 306 -7.05 -6.65 30.24
N ALA A 307 -6.25 -7.23 29.35
CA ALA A 307 -6.39 -7.13 27.90
C ALA A 307 -6.21 -8.53 27.29
N ALA A 308 -7.14 -8.94 26.43
CA ALA A 308 -7.08 -10.24 25.74
C ALA A 308 -7.75 -10.16 24.36
N LEU A 309 -7.22 -10.92 23.41
CA LEU A 309 -7.89 -11.17 22.13
C LEU A 309 -8.67 -12.47 22.21
N VAL A 310 -9.93 -12.44 21.78
CA VAL A 310 -10.82 -13.61 21.81
C VAL A 310 -11.19 -14.00 20.38
N ASP A 311 -10.88 -15.24 19.99
CA ASP A 311 -11.25 -15.77 18.68
C ASP A 311 -12.76 -15.86 18.50
N VAL A 312 -13.24 -15.37 17.35
CA VAL A 312 -14.62 -15.56 16.89
C VAL A 312 -14.81 -16.96 16.28
N VAL A 313 -13.72 -17.69 16.04
CA VAL A 313 -13.77 -19.03 15.42
C VAL A 313 -14.67 -19.97 16.20
N GLY A 314 -15.72 -20.46 15.56
CA GLY A 314 -16.66 -21.41 16.17
C GLY A 314 -17.60 -20.80 17.22
N ALA A 315 -17.67 -19.48 17.33
CA ALA A 315 -18.62 -18.78 18.18
C ALA A 315 -20.09 -19.09 17.79
N PRO A 316 -21.04 -18.99 18.74
CA PRO A 316 -22.46 -19.11 18.42
C PRO A 316 -22.90 -18.04 17.42
N SER A 317 -23.92 -18.34 16.64
CA SER A 317 -24.50 -17.40 15.67
C SER A 317 -25.66 -16.62 16.29
N ASN A 318 -25.68 -15.29 16.13
CA ASN A 318 -26.87 -14.48 16.39
C ASN A 318 -27.85 -14.62 15.22
N GLY A 319 -29.09 -15.07 15.50
CA GLY A 319 -30.09 -15.35 14.47
C GLY A 319 -30.65 -14.11 13.78
N THR A 320 -30.81 -13.00 14.49
CA THR A 320 -31.26 -11.72 13.93
C THR A 320 -30.24 -11.20 12.93
N VAL A 321 -28.97 -11.18 13.31
CA VAL A 321 -27.86 -10.75 12.45
C VAL A 321 -27.68 -11.68 11.27
N ALA A 322 -27.81 -13.00 11.45
CA ALA A 322 -27.81 -13.94 10.33
C ALA A 322 -28.90 -13.60 9.30
N GLY A 323 -30.11 -13.25 9.73
CA GLY A 323 -31.17 -12.80 8.85
C GLY A 323 -30.86 -11.49 8.09
N ILE A 324 -30.16 -10.54 8.73
CA ILE A 324 -29.68 -9.32 8.06
C ILE A 324 -28.65 -9.66 6.98
N VAL A 325 -27.70 -10.56 7.29
CA VAL A 325 -26.69 -11.01 6.33
C VAL A 325 -27.34 -11.73 5.14
N ASP A 326 -28.31 -12.63 5.38
CA ASP A 326 -29.03 -13.33 4.32
C ASP A 326 -29.79 -12.36 3.39
N ALA A 327 -30.45 -11.34 3.97
CA ALA A 327 -31.11 -10.30 3.21
C ALA A 327 -30.11 -9.45 2.39
N ALA A 328 -28.94 -9.14 2.98
CA ALA A 328 -27.87 -8.42 2.29
C ALA A 328 -27.35 -9.22 1.09
N VAL A 329 -27.12 -10.53 1.25
CA VAL A 329 -26.67 -11.43 0.17
C VAL A 329 -27.71 -11.48 -0.95
N ALA A 330 -29.00 -11.62 -0.61
CA ALA A 330 -30.08 -11.63 -1.60
C ALA A 330 -30.16 -10.30 -2.37
N ASN A 331 -30.03 -9.16 -1.68
CA ASN A 331 -30.02 -7.85 -2.31
C ASN A 331 -28.78 -7.64 -3.20
N ALA A 332 -27.60 -8.06 -2.71
CA ALA A 332 -26.36 -8.00 -3.46
C ALA A 332 -26.42 -8.82 -4.76
N ALA A 333 -27.13 -9.94 -4.80
CA ALA A 333 -27.36 -10.68 -6.03
C ALA A 333 -28.17 -9.87 -7.07
N VAL A 334 -29.18 -9.12 -6.62
CA VAL A 334 -30.01 -8.27 -7.49
C VAL A 334 -29.22 -7.06 -8.02
N LEU A 335 -28.49 -6.39 -7.13
CA LEU A 335 -27.66 -5.23 -7.50
C LEU A 335 -26.44 -5.65 -8.32
N GLY A 336 -25.85 -6.81 -8.02
CA GLY A 336 -24.72 -7.38 -8.74
C GLY A 336 -25.04 -7.79 -10.17
N ALA A 337 -26.30 -8.12 -10.47
CA ALA A 337 -26.76 -8.45 -11.81
C ALA A 337 -26.96 -7.22 -12.71
N GLN A 338 -26.81 -6.00 -12.18
CA GLN A 338 -26.97 -4.79 -13.00
C GLN A 338 -25.87 -4.71 -14.07
N PRO A 339 -26.23 -4.39 -15.33
CA PRO A 339 -25.26 -4.26 -16.41
C PRO A 339 -24.45 -2.97 -16.24
N LEU A 340 -23.12 -3.09 -16.32
CA LEU A 340 -22.18 -1.95 -16.31
C LEU A 340 -21.83 -1.47 -17.72
N GLY A 341 -21.84 -2.38 -18.68
CA GLY A 341 -21.41 -2.10 -20.05
C GLY A 341 -21.28 -3.39 -20.83
N LYS A 342 -20.59 -3.32 -21.97
CA LYS A 342 -20.30 -4.49 -22.80
C LYS A 342 -18.82 -4.59 -23.11
N ILE A 343 -18.34 -5.81 -23.33
CA ILE A 343 -17.02 -6.10 -23.92
C ILE A 343 -17.21 -6.80 -25.27
N THR A 344 -16.19 -6.77 -26.14
CA THR A 344 -16.23 -7.38 -27.48
C THR A 344 -15.54 -8.74 -27.57
N ALA A 345 -14.73 -9.11 -26.58
CA ALA A 345 -14.02 -10.37 -26.48
C ALA A 345 -13.58 -10.62 -25.03
N ASP A 346 -13.21 -11.87 -24.71
CA ASP A 346 -12.62 -12.23 -23.41
C ASP A 346 -11.38 -11.37 -23.11
N VAL A 347 -11.28 -10.88 -21.87
CA VAL A 347 -10.09 -10.21 -21.35
C VAL A 347 -9.50 -11.09 -20.24
N LYS A 348 -8.44 -11.82 -20.59
CA LYS A 348 -7.91 -12.92 -19.75
C LYS A 348 -6.66 -12.53 -18.98
N ARG A 349 -6.48 -13.18 -17.83
CA ARG A 349 -5.19 -13.35 -17.17
C ARG A 349 -4.28 -14.24 -18.02
N ALA A 350 -3.03 -14.36 -17.60
CA ALA A 350 -2.09 -15.24 -18.27
C ALA A 350 -2.19 -16.67 -17.73
N TYR A 351 -2.01 -17.64 -18.62
CA TYR A 351 -2.13 -19.06 -18.30
C TYR A 351 -0.96 -19.87 -18.89
N THR A 352 -0.62 -20.97 -18.22
CA THR A 352 0.26 -22.04 -18.74
C THR A 352 -0.41 -23.36 -18.42
N ASP A 353 -0.64 -24.19 -19.44
CA ASP A 353 -1.32 -25.49 -19.32
C ASP A 353 -2.65 -25.43 -18.55
N GLY A 354 -3.44 -24.37 -18.80
CA GLY A 354 -4.73 -24.14 -18.16
C GLY A 354 -4.67 -23.61 -16.71
N ASN A 355 -3.48 -23.43 -16.14
CA ASN A 355 -3.31 -22.84 -14.81
C ASN A 355 -2.87 -21.38 -14.90
N GLU A 356 -3.35 -20.53 -13.99
CA GLU A 356 -2.93 -19.13 -13.93
C GLU A 356 -1.39 -19.04 -13.78
N ASN A 357 -0.76 -18.25 -14.64
CA ASN A 357 0.68 -17.99 -14.58
C ASN A 357 0.94 -16.49 -14.40
N ARG A 358 1.16 -16.09 -13.14
CA ARG A 358 1.44 -14.70 -12.76
C ARG A 358 2.82 -14.20 -13.20
N GLY A 359 3.69 -15.06 -13.74
CA GLY A 359 5.00 -14.68 -14.27
C GLY A 359 4.96 -14.20 -15.73
N LEU A 360 3.80 -14.31 -16.39
CA LEU A 360 3.58 -13.92 -17.77
C LEU A 360 2.70 -12.67 -17.88
N GLU A 361 2.94 -11.89 -18.92
CA GLU A 361 2.10 -10.74 -19.26
C GLU A 361 0.67 -11.18 -19.60
N SER A 362 -0.33 -10.41 -19.18
CA SER A 362 -1.73 -10.70 -19.47
C SER A 362 -2.48 -9.50 -20.07
N PRO A 363 -3.37 -9.73 -21.07
CA PRO A 363 -4.26 -8.68 -21.57
C PRO A 363 -5.10 -8.02 -20.47
N LEU A 364 -5.56 -8.78 -19.47
CA LEU A 364 -6.32 -8.23 -18.35
C LEU A 364 -5.49 -7.29 -17.47
N GLY A 365 -4.23 -7.61 -17.18
CA GLY A 365 -3.38 -6.71 -16.41
C GLY A 365 -3.14 -5.39 -17.11
N ASN A 366 -2.90 -5.43 -18.42
CA ASN A 366 -2.76 -4.23 -19.25
C ASN A 366 -4.06 -3.43 -19.33
N PHE A 367 -5.19 -4.11 -19.49
CA PHE A 367 -6.51 -3.48 -19.53
C PHE A 367 -6.84 -2.76 -18.22
N ILE A 368 -6.62 -3.39 -17.06
CA ILE A 368 -6.87 -2.74 -15.76
C ILE A 368 -5.89 -1.58 -15.52
N ALA A 369 -4.63 -1.69 -15.98
CA ALA A 369 -3.71 -0.56 -15.95
C ALA A 369 -4.22 0.61 -16.83
N ASP A 370 -4.86 0.35 -17.98
CA ASP A 370 -5.49 1.40 -18.80
C ASP A 370 -6.66 2.08 -18.08
N VAL A 371 -7.51 1.28 -17.42
CA VAL A 371 -8.63 1.77 -16.62
C VAL A 371 -8.13 2.72 -15.53
N GLN A 372 -7.12 2.29 -14.76
CA GLN A 372 -6.55 3.09 -13.67
C GLN A 372 -5.86 4.35 -14.20
N LEU A 373 -5.11 4.26 -15.31
CA LEU A 373 -4.52 5.43 -15.95
C LEU A 373 -5.62 6.43 -16.37
N GLU A 374 -6.69 5.97 -17.02
CA GLU A 374 -7.77 6.88 -17.43
C GLU A 374 -8.46 7.55 -16.23
N GLY A 375 -8.67 6.82 -15.14
CA GLY A 375 -9.31 7.36 -13.94
C GLY A 375 -8.46 8.37 -13.16
N THR A 376 -7.15 8.42 -13.40
CA THR A 376 -6.19 9.22 -12.61
C THR A 376 -5.33 10.20 -13.44
N LYS A 377 -5.42 10.17 -14.77
CA LYS A 377 -4.59 11.02 -15.67
C LYS A 377 -4.89 12.53 -15.58
N ASP A 378 -6.09 12.91 -15.15
CA ASP A 378 -6.45 14.32 -15.03
C ASP A 378 -5.65 14.97 -13.89
N ALA A 379 -5.19 16.21 -14.07
CA ALA A 379 -4.29 16.86 -13.13
C ALA A 379 -4.86 16.96 -11.70
N GLY A 380 -6.18 17.20 -11.56
CA GLY A 380 -6.87 17.21 -10.27
C GLY A 380 -7.10 15.83 -9.65
N ARG A 381 -6.79 14.75 -10.37
CA ARG A 381 -7.02 13.35 -9.98
C ARG A 381 -5.71 12.55 -9.85
N GLY A 382 -4.58 13.25 -9.79
CA GLY A 382 -3.25 12.66 -9.62
C GLY A 382 -2.29 12.94 -10.77
N GLY A 383 -2.81 13.28 -11.96
CA GLY A 383 -2.00 13.59 -13.15
C GLY A 383 -1.19 12.40 -13.67
N ALA A 384 -1.69 11.17 -13.50
CA ALA A 384 -0.97 9.95 -13.84
C ALA A 384 -0.57 9.88 -15.32
N GLN A 385 0.65 9.42 -15.57
CA GLN A 385 1.23 9.19 -16.89
C GLN A 385 1.45 7.69 -17.17
N ILE A 386 1.64 6.90 -16.11
CA ILE A 386 1.93 5.46 -16.14
C ILE A 386 1.04 4.80 -15.10
N ALA A 387 0.48 3.62 -15.39
CA ALA A 387 -0.14 2.76 -14.39
C ALA A 387 0.50 1.38 -14.33
N PHE A 388 0.59 0.82 -13.12
CA PHE A 388 1.01 -0.55 -12.86
C PHE A 388 -0.08 -1.36 -12.15
N MET A 389 -0.28 -2.58 -12.63
CA MET A 389 -1.21 -3.53 -12.01
C MET A 389 -0.52 -4.87 -11.75
N ASN A 390 -0.52 -5.32 -10.49
CA ASN A 390 0.03 -6.64 -10.15
C ASN A 390 -0.92 -7.76 -10.56
N PRO A 391 -0.39 -8.91 -11.02
CA PRO A 391 -1.22 -10.03 -11.46
C PRO A 391 -1.98 -10.67 -10.28
N GLY A 392 -1.50 -10.51 -9.05
CA GLY A 392 -2.16 -11.03 -7.86
C GLY A 392 -3.45 -10.30 -7.45
N GLY A 393 -3.56 -9.03 -7.85
CA GLY A 393 -4.75 -8.20 -7.67
C GLY A 393 -5.92 -8.59 -8.59
N LEU A 394 -5.64 -9.33 -9.66
CA LEU A 394 -6.64 -9.80 -10.63
C LEU A 394 -7.09 -11.22 -10.26
N ARG A 395 -8.37 -11.40 -9.95
CA ARG A 395 -8.84 -12.64 -9.30
C ARG A 395 -9.58 -13.60 -10.22
N THR A 396 -10.17 -13.09 -11.28
CA THR A 396 -10.76 -13.87 -12.37
C THR A 396 -10.58 -13.17 -13.71
N ASP A 397 -10.84 -13.89 -14.79
CA ASP A 397 -10.94 -13.29 -16.13
C ASP A 397 -12.24 -12.52 -16.28
N LEU A 398 -12.24 -11.51 -17.15
CA LEU A 398 -13.47 -10.85 -17.60
C LEU A 398 -13.91 -11.49 -18.91
N LEU A 399 -14.91 -12.37 -18.84
CA LEU A 399 -15.29 -13.25 -19.95
C LEU A 399 -16.43 -12.65 -20.78
N TYR A 400 -16.34 -12.83 -22.10
CA TYR A 400 -17.36 -12.37 -23.05
C TYR A 400 -18.57 -13.30 -23.02
N ALA A 401 -19.70 -12.79 -22.56
CA ALA A 401 -21.01 -13.44 -22.71
C ALA A 401 -21.56 -13.25 -24.14
N PRO A 402 -22.51 -14.09 -24.62
CA PRO A 402 -23.08 -13.96 -25.97
C PRO A 402 -23.67 -12.58 -26.31
N ASP A 403 -24.18 -11.85 -25.32
CA ASP A 403 -24.72 -10.49 -25.45
C ASP A 403 -23.68 -9.38 -25.16
N GLY A 404 -22.46 -9.79 -24.82
CA GLY A 404 -21.31 -8.98 -24.44
C GLY A 404 -21.43 -8.29 -23.09
N VAL A 405 -22.51 -8.47 -22.34
CA VAL A 405 -22.78 -7.71 -21.11
C VAL A 405 -21.80 -8.08 -20.01
N VAL A 406 -21.27 -7.06 -19.34
CA VAL A 406 -20.54 -7.19 -18.08
C VAL A 406 -21.43 -6.65 -16.96
N THR A 407 -21.65 -7.47 -15.95
CA THR A 407 -22.37 -7.11 -14.73
C THR A 407 -21.45 -6.54 -13.66
N TYR A 408 -22.03 -5.88 -12.67
CA TYR A 408 -21.27 -5.40 -11.53
C TYR A 408 -20.56 -6.54 -10.79
N SER A 409 -21.24 -7.67 -10.59
CA SER A 409 -20.66 -8.82 -9.89
C SER A 409 -19.44 -9.40 -10.60
N GLU A 410 -19.42 -9.39 -11.94
CA GLU A 410 -18.28 -9.83 -12.74
C GLU A 410 -17.11 -8.85 -12.63
N ALA A 411 -17.38 -7.54 -12.69
CA ALA A 411 -16.35 -6.52 -12.48
C ALA A 411 -15.74 -6.60 -11.07
N PHE A 412 -16.58 -6.75 -10.03
CA PHE A 412 -16.13 -6.95 -8.65
C PHE A 412 -15.28 -8.22 -8.55
N ALA A 413 -15.70 -9.33 -9.15
CA ALA A 413 -14.95 -10.58 -9.09
C ALA A 413 -13.54 -10.46 -9.70
N VAL A 414 -13.32 -9.57 -10.67
CA VAL A 414 -11.99 -9.28 -11.21
C VAL A 414 -11.11 -8.54 -10.20
N GLN A 415 -11.64 -7.51 -9.55
CA GLN A 415 -10.94 -6.66 -8.56
C GLN A 415 -11.70 -6.60 -7.22
N PRO A 416 -11.69 -7.67 -6.41
CA PRO A 416 -12.57 -7.80 -5.25
C PRO A 416 -12.02 -7.17 -3.97
N PHE A 417 -10.92 -6.44 -4.08
CA PHE A 417 -10.20 -5.89 -2.93
C PHE A 417 -10.61 -4.47 -2.60
N SER A 418 -11.31 -3.78 -3.52
CA SER A 418 -11.66 -2.38 -3.37
C SER A 418 -10.45 -1.54 -2.98
N ASN A 419 -9.29 -1.79 -3.61
CA ASN A 419 -8.08 -1.06 -3.28
C ASN A 419 -8.22 0.39 -3.73
N ASP A 420 -7.79 1.34 -2.92
CA ASP A 420 -7.60 2.71 -3.41
C ASP A 420 -6.58 2.74 -4.56
N VAL A 421 -6.72 3.74 -5.42
CA VAL A 421 -5.81 3.95 -6.54
C VAL A 421 -4.96 5.19 -6.25
N ILE A 422 -3.67 4.95 -5.98
CA ILE A 422 -2.74 5.97 -5.51
C ILE A 422 -1.82 6.38 -6.66
N THR A 423 -1.79 7.67 -6.97
CA THR A 423 -0.82 8.29 -7.87
C THR A 423 0.30 8.97 -7.09
N GLN A 424 1.54 8.69 -7.46
CA GLN A 424 2.74 9.20 -6.79
C GLN A 424 3.84 9.56 -7.79
N THR A 425 4.81 10.35 -7.37
CA THR A 425 5.97 10.74 -8.16
C THR A 425 7.07 9.70 -8.00
N LEU A 426 7.58 9.20 -9.13
CA LEU A 426 8.77 8.35 -9.21
C LEU A 426 9.76 8.90 -10.22
N THR A 427 11.04 8.69 -9.98
CA THR A 427 12.09 8.91 -10.97
C THR A 427 12.11 7.79 -12.03
N GLY A 428 12.66 8.06 -13.22
CA GLY A 428 12.87 7.02 -14.23
C GLY A 428 13.70 5.83 -13.73
N ALA A 429 14.71 6.10 -12.89
CA ALA A 429 15.51 5.06 -12.22
C ALA A 429 14.66 4.22 -11.24
N GLN A 430 13.76 4.84 -10.48
CA GLN A 430 12.81 4.11 -9.62
C GLN A 430 11.84 3.28 -10.46
N ILE A 431 11.37 3.78 -11.61
CA ILE A 431 10.52 3.00 -12.53
C ILE A 431 11.27 1.76 -13.04
N LYS A 432 12.55 1.89 -13.43
CA LYS A 432 13.37 0.72 -13.79
C LYS A 432 13.46 -0.27 -12.63
N ALA A 433 13.72 0.21 -11.42
CA ALA A 433 13.78 -0.65 -10.23
C ALA A 433 12.46 -1.39 -9.96
N VAL A 434 11.30 -0.74 -10.10
CA VAL A 434 9.98 -1.39 -9.99
C VAL A 434 9.81 -2.51 -11.04
N LEU A 435 10.25 -2.27 -12.27
CA LEU A 435 10.20 -3.31 -13.32
C LEU A 435 11.16 -4.47 -13.04
N GLU A 436 12.34 -4.21 -12.46
CA GLU A 436 13.29 -5.26 -12.01
C GLU A 436 12.75 -6.06 -10.82
N GLU A 437 11.97 -5.43 -9.94
CA GLU A 437 11.33 -6.08 -8.78
C GLU A 437 10.30 -7.14 -9.18
N GLN A 438 9.86 -7.18 -10.45
CA GLN A 438 9.07 -8.29 -10.99
C GLN A 438 9.74 -9.65 -10.76
N TRP A 439 11.08 -9.71 -10.76
CA TRP A 439 11.85 -10.89 -10.38
C TRP A 439 12.06 -10.91 -8.87
N GLN A 440 11.33 -11.83 -8.23
CA GLN A 440 11.13 -11.84 -6.79
C GLN A 440 12.38 -12.32 -6.05
N PRO A 441 12.55 -11.94 -4.77
CA PRO A 441 13.66 -12.42 -3.94
C PRO A 441 13.75 -13.96 -3.90
N GLU A 442 14.97 -14.47 -3.70
CA GLU A 442 15.18 -15.91 -3.50
C GLU A 442 14.33 -16.43 -2.33
N GLY A 443 13.71 -17.61 -2.51
CA GLY A 443 12.79 -18.20 -1.53
C GLY A 443 11.34 -17.72 -1.61
N ALA A 444 11.02 -16.72 -2.46
CA ALA A 444 9.64 -16.36 -2.73
C ALA A 444 8.87 -17.53 -3.37
N SER A 445 7.60 -17.70 -2.96
CA SER A 445 6.73 -18.77 -3.48
C SER A 445 6.45 -18.64 -5.00
N ARG A 446 6.64 -17.44 -5.54
CA ARG A 446 6.55 -17.15 -6.98
C ARG A 446 7.84 -16.45 -7.41
N PRO A 447 8.60 -16.99 -8.37
CA PRO A 447 9.87 -16.40 -8.79
C PRO A 447 9.70 -15.12 -9.62
N LYS A 448 8.53 -14.92 -10.22
CA LYS A 448 8.21 -13.71 -10.98
C LYS A 448 6.74 -13.32 -10.83
N LEU A 449 6.50 -12.01 -10.74
CA LEU A 449 5.18 -11.38 -10.81
C LEU A 449 5.22 -10.33 -11.93
N HIS A 450 4.57 -10.63 -13.05
CA HIS A 450 4.59 -9.80 -14.24
C HIS A 450 3.53 -8.68 -14.12
N LEU A 451 3.98 -7.43 -14.02
CA LEU A 451 3.11 -6.26 -13.94
C LEU A 451 2.39 -6.03 -15.28
N GLY A 452 1.08 -5.83 -15.22
CA GLY A 452 0.36 -5.14 -16.26
C GLY A 452 0.79 -3.67 -16.29
N VAL A 453 0.98 -3.12 -17.47
CA VAL A 453 1.42 -1.72 -17.67
C VAL A 453 0.44 -0.98 -18.56
N SER A 454 0.22 0.30 -18.32
CA SER A 454 -0.74 1.11 -19.09
C SER A 454 -0.30 1.39 -20.53
N LYS A 455 -1.27 1.74 -21.37
CA LYS A 455 -1.07 2.14 -22.76
C LYS A 455 -0.12 3.32 -22.83
N GLY A 456 0.75 3.31 -23.85
CA GLY A 456 1.83 4.28 -24.00
C GLY A 456 3.12 3.86 -23.28
N PHE A 457 3.05 3.03 -22.23
CA PHE A 457 4.24 2.50 -21.57
C PHE A 457 4.62 1.13 -22.14
N SER A 458 5.91 0.94 -22.46
CA SER A 458 6.42 -0.37 -22.88
C SER A 458 7.88 -0.56 -22.50
N TYR A 459 8.31 -1.81 -22.35
CA TYR A 459 9.68 -2.11 -21.96
C TYR A 459 10.20 -3.41 -22.61
N ARG A 460 11.54 -3.54 -22.63
CA ARG A 460 12.26 -4.73 -23.06
C ARG A 460 13.00 -5.36 -21.91
N TYR A 461 13.06 -6.69 -21.91
CA TYR A 461 13.79 -7.42 -20.88
C TYR A 461 14.43 -8.72 -21.36
N VAL A 462 15.45 -9.18 -20.63
CA VAL A 462 16.13 -10.46 -20.84
C VAL A 462 15.75 -11.42 -19.72
N VAL A 463 15.18 -12.58 -20.07
CA VAL A 463 14.64 -13.54 -19.10
C VAL A 463 15.72 -14.09 -18.15
N ASP A 464 16.87 -14.46 -18.69
CA ASP A 464 17.95 -15.17 -17.98
C ASP A 464 19.03 -14.23 -17.42
N ALA A 465 18.79 -12.92 -17.41
CA ALA A 465 19.72 -11.98 -16.80
C ALA A 465 19.76 -12.14 -15.26
N PRO A 466 20.83 -11.70 -14.60
CA PRO A 466 20.84 -11.60 -13.14
C PRO A 466 19.75 -10.64 -12.64
N ARG A 467 19.23 -10.89 -11.43
CA ARG A 467 18.25 -10.01 -10.77
C ARG A 467 18.78 -8.57 -10.69
N GLY A 468 17.98 -7.61 -11.14
CA GLY A 468 18.37 -6.20 -11.23
C GLY A 468 19.01 -5.79 -12.55
N ALA A 469 19.16 -6.72 -13.51
CA ALA A 469 19.72 -6.46 -14.83
C ALA A 469 18.83 -7.05 -15.96
N HIS A 470 17.54 -7.30 -15.70
CA HIS A 470 16.64 -7.83 -16.71
C HIS A 470 16.19 -6.76 -17.71
N ILE A 471 15.95 -5.53 -17.27
CA ILE A 471 15.34 -4.45 -18.05
C ILE A 471 16.39 -3.74 -18.88
N THR A 472 16.25 -3.84 -20.21
CA THR A 472 17.23 -3.26 -21.16
C THR A 472 16.76 -1.94 -21.77
N SER A 473 15.45 -1.71 -21.89
CA SER A 473 14.93 -0.42 -22.38
C SER A 473 13.53 -0.15 -21.87
N ILE A 474 13.20 1.11 -21.58
CA ILE A 474 11.87 1.55 -21.14
C ILE A 474 11.45 2.74 -21.99
N THR A 475 10.22 2.74 -22.49
CA THR A 475 9.65 3.86 -23.26
C THR A 475 8.28 4.26 -22.75
N LEU A 476 8.01 5.56 -22.84
CA LEU A 476 6.71 6.18 -22.63
C LEU A 476 6.35 6.98 -23.88
N ASP A 477 5.20 6.67 -24.49
CA ASP A 477 4.72 7.21 -25.77
C ASP A 477 5.77 7.13 -26.89
N GLY A 478 6.50 6.01 -26.92
CA GLY A 478 7.55 5.73 -27.89
C GLY A 478 8.88 6.46 -27.64
N LYS A 479 8.99 7.25 -26.57
CA LYS A 479 10.22 7.95 -26.18
C LYS A 479 10.91 7.23 -25.03
N PRO A 480 12.25 7.10 -25.04
CA PRO A 480 12.98 6.58 -23.88
C PRO A 480 12.68 7.34 -22.59
N ILE A 481 12.53 6.63 -21.48
CA ILE A 481 12.46 7.26 -20.16
C ILE A 481 13.82 7.81 -19.77
N ASN A 482 13.86 9.04 -19.28
CA ASN A 482 15.05 9.64 -18.68
C ASN A 482 15.20 9.11 -17.25
N PRO A 483 16.30 8.43 -16.88
CA PRO A 483 16.51 7.91 -15.53
C PRO A 483 16.39 8.96 -14.42
N ALA A 484 16.81 10.20 -14.67
CA ALA A 484 16.72 11.31 -13.71
C ALA A 484 15.41 12.11 -13.82
N GLY A 485 14.58 11.85 -14.83
CA GLY A 485 13.27 12.49 -14.97
C GLY A 485 12.27 11.99 -13.93
N THR A 486 11.28 12.82 -13.61
CA THR A 486 10.17 12.48 -12.69
C THR A 486 8.89 12.22 -13.46
N TYR A 487 8.12 11.23 -13.02
CA TYR A 487 6.89 10.78 -13.67
C TYR A 487 5.81 10.52 -12.63
N ARG A 488 4.56 10.82 -12.98
CA ARG A 488 3.40 10.48 -12.15
C ARG A 488 2.95 9.05 -12.46
N VAL A 489 3.04 8.17 -11.47
CA VAL A 489 2.78 6.74 -11.60
C VAL A 489 1.62 6.36 -10.67
N THR A 490 0.60 5.72 -11.22
CA THR A 490 -0.56 5.23 -10.47
C THR A 490 -0.50 3.72 -10.29
N SER A 491 -0.97 3.23 -9.15
CA SER A 491 -1.15 1.80 -8.88
C SER A 491 -2.17 1.61 -7.76
N ASN A 492 -2.68 0.39 -7.59
CA ASN A 492 -3.46 0.07 -6.40
C ASN A 492 -2.65 0.31 -5.10
N SER A 493 -3.34 0.58 -3.99
CA SER A 493 -2.76 0.94 -2.70
C SER A 493 -1.83 -0.14 -2.14
N PHE A 494 -2.17 -1.42 -2.34
CA PHE A 494 -1.32 -2.56 -1.98
C PHE A 494 0.07 -2.47 -2.64
N LEU A 495 0.13 -2.23 -3.94
CA LEU A 495 1.39 -2.02 -4.65
C LEU A 495 2.08 -0.72 -4.21
N ALA A 496 1.34 0.37 -4.06
CA ALA A 496 1.89 1.66 -3.65
C ALA A 496 2.51 1.63 -2.24
N ALA A 497 2.08 0.70 -1.38
CA ALA A 497 2.68 0.44 -0.07
C ALA A 497 3.91 -0.49 -0.12
N GLY A 498 4.28 -1.00 -1.30
CA GLY A 498 5.40 -1.92 -1.48
C GLY A 498 5.03 -3.40 -1.39
N GLY A 499 3.73 -3.73 -1.49
CA GLY A 499 3.22 -5.11 -1.57
C GLY A 499 3.85 -5.90 -2.72
N ASP A 500 3.77 -7.23 -2.65
CA ASP A 500 4.38 -8.15 -3.64
C ASP A 500 5.90 -7.93 -3.85
N ASN A 501 6.60 -7.42 -2.82
CA ASN A 501 8.02 -7.06 -2.83
C ASN A 501 8.39 -5.92 -3.80
N PHE A 502 7.42 -5.13 -4.27
CA PHE A 502 7.66 -3.92 -5.08
C PHE A 502 8.06 -2.72 -4.20
N THR A 503 9.07 -2.91 -3.35
CA THR A 503 9.45 -1.98 -2.28
C THR A 503 9.86 -0.59 -2.77
N THR A 504 10.20 -0.45 -4.05
CA THR A 504 10.50 0.86 -4.62
C THR A 504 9.26 1.75 -4.71
N LEU A 505 8.07 1.17 -4.87
CA LEU A 505 6.81 1.92 -4.91
C LEU A 505 6.49 2.62 -3.58
N SER A 506 6.91 2.08 -2.43
CA SER A 506 6.69 2.76 -1.13
C SER A 506 7.54 4.01 -0.92
N LYS A 507 8.54 4.24 -1.79
CA LYS A 507 9.43 5.41 -1.77
C LYS A 507 8.93 6.56 -2.65
N GLY A 508 7.76 6.43 -3.28
CA GLY A 508 7.17 7.50 -4.07
C GLY A 508 6.77 8.70 -3.22
N THR A 509 6.87 9.90 -3.80
CA THR A 509 6.50 11.16 -3.14
C THR A 509 5.21 11.73 -3.73
N ASP A 510 4.67 12.79 -3.11
CA ASP A 510 3.49 13.52 -3.61
C ASP A 510 2.31 12.57 -3.88
N ARG A 511 2.01 11.69 -2.91
CA ARG A 511 0.95 10.69 -3.02
C ARG A 511 -0.41 11.39 -3.04
N VAL A 512 -1.26 10.97 -3.98
CA VAL A 512 -2.62 11.46 -4.14
C VAL A 512 -3.51 10.28 -4.46
N THR A 513 -4.64 10.16 -3.78
CA THR A 513 -5.74 9.27 -4.15
C THR A 513 -6.85 10.08 -4.82
N THR A 514 -7.65 9.45 -5.69
CA THR A 514 -8.91 10.05 -6.16
C THR A 514 -10.04 9.86 -5.14
N GLY A 515 -9.84 8.99 -4.15
CA GLY A 515 -10.86 8.39 -3.29
C GLY A 515 -11.86 7.49 -4.03
N ASP A 516 -11.58 7.20 -5.30
CA ASP A 516 -12.23 6.10 -5.99
C ASP A 516 -11.34 4.85 -5.80
N ASN A 517 -11.96 3.74 -5.43
CA ASN A 517 -11.29 2.46 -5.47
C ASN A 517 -11.23 1.90 -6.90
N ASP A 518 -10.43 0.85 -7.04
CA ASP A 518 -10.11 0.22 -8.30
C ASP A 518 -11.35 -0.32 -9.05
N LEU A 519 -12.37 -0.81 -8.32
CA LEU A 519 -13.66 -1.21 -8.88
C LEU A 519 -14.48 -0.01 -9.37
N THR A 520 -14.55 1.09 -8.61
CA THR A 520 -15.27 2.30 -9.04
C THR A 520 -14.71 2.80 -10.38
N LEU A 521 -13.38 2.82 -10.54
CA LEU A 521 -12.76 3.19 -11.82
C LEU A 521 -13.15 2.23 -12.96
N LEU A 522 -13.17 0.90 -12.70
CA LEU A 522 -13.58 -0.09 -13.70
C LEU A 522 -15.05 0.08 -14.11
N THR A 523 -15.95 0.29 -13.14
CA THR A 523 -17.38 0.50 -13.44
C THR A 523 -17.61 1.76 -14.28
N ALA A 524 -16.96 2.86 -13.94
CA ALA A 524 -17.03 4.10 -14.71
C ALA A 524 -16.46 3.94 -16.12
N TYR A 525 -15.35 3.20 -16.27
CA TYR A 525 -14.75 2.93 -17.57
C TYR A 525 -15.67 2.09 -18.46
N LEU A 526 -16.26 1.00 -17.93
CA LEU A 526 -17.19 0.14 -18.67
C LEU A 526 -18.44 0.91 -19.12
N ALA A 527 -18.98 1.78 -18.27
CA ALA A 527 -20.13 2.62 -18.60
C ALA A 527 -19.80 3.61 -19.73
N LYS A 528 -18.61 4.21 -19.69
CA LYS A 528 -18.18 5.23 -20.65
C LYS A 528 -17.79 4.66 -22.02
N HIS A 529 -17.16 3.49 -22.06
CA HIS A 529 -16.54 2.93 -23.27
C HIS A 529 -17.28 1.73 -23.86
N SER A 530 -18.56 1.54 -23.53
CA SER A 530 -19.35 0.40 -23.99
C SER A 530 -19.70 0.48 -25.50
N PRO A 531 -19.39 -0.55 -26.32
CA PRO A 531 -18.68 -1.79 -25.97
C PRO A 531 -17.16 -1.60 -25.93
N VAL A 532 -16.52 -2.11 -24.88
CA VAL A 532 -15.08 -2.05 -24.64
C VAL A 532 -14.37 -3.11 -25.47
N THR A 533 -13.29 -2.72 -26.14
CA THR A 533 -12.34 -3.64 -26.77
C THR A 533 -10.99 -3.47 -26.09
N ALA A 534 -10.60 -4.44 -25.25
CA ALA A 534 -9.29 -4.44 -24.61
C ALA A 534 -8.18 -4.70 -25.66
N ASP A 535 -7.05 -4.03 -25.51
CA ASP A 535 -5.88 -4.21 -26.36
C ASP A 535 -5.10 -5.47 -25.93
N PRO A 536 -5.06 -6.54 -26.74
CA PRO A 536 -4.36 -7.76 -26.38
C PRO A 536 -2.85 -7.69 -26.65
N ALA A 537 -2.35 -6.59 -27.23
CA ALA A 537 -0.95 -6.48 -27.61
C ALA A 537 -0.02 -6.51 -26.38
N PRO A 538 1.09 -7.27 -26.43
CA PRO A 538 2.09 -7.23 -25.37
C PRO A 538 2.77 -5.86 -25.34
N ARG A 539 3.00 -5.36 -24.13
CA ARG A 539 3.68 -4.12 -23.79
C ARG A 539 5.05 -4.39 -23.17
N ALA A 540 5.32 -5.65 -22.81
CA ALA A 540 6.63 -6.15 -22.47
C ALA A 540 7.14 -7.07 -23.58
N THR A 541 8.36 -6.82 -24.08
CA THR A 541 8.97 -7.68 -25.11
C THR A 541 10.26 -8.30 -24.60
N THR A 542 10.47 -9.58 -24.88
CA THR A 542 11.74 -10.23 -24.60
C THR A 542 12.76 -9.81 -25.66
N GLY A 543 13.89 -9.26 -25.21
CA GLY A 543 15.07 -9.12 -26.06
C GLY A 543 15.70 -10.50 -26.32
N PRO A 544 16.57 -10.64 -27.35
CA PRO A 544 17.37 -11.85 -27.48
C PRO A 544 18.18 -12.06 -26.20
N ALA A 545 18.24 -13.29 -25.70
CA ALA A 545 19.09 -13.61 -24.56
C ALA A 545 20.56 -13.34 -24.93
N CYS A 546 21.33 -12.85 -23.97
CA CYS A 546 22.78 -12.78 -24.09
C CYS A 546 23.30 -14.21 -24.29
N THR A 547 23.87 -14.50 -25.45
CA THR A 547 24.54 -15.78 -25.71
C THR A 547 25.84 -15.90 -24.91
N GLU A 548 26.44 -14.76 -24.53
CA GLU A 548 27.58 -14.67 -23.64
C GLU A 548 27.47 -13.37 -22.83
N SER A 549 27.85 -13.40 -21.55
CA SER A 549 27.87 -12.23 -20.67
C SER A 549 29.27 -11.99 -20.11
N VAL A 550 29.73 -10.76 -20.17
CA VAL A 550 31.01 -10.29 -19.62
C VAL A 550 30.73 -9.34 -18.47
N THR A 551 31.13 -9.72 -17.27
CA THR A 551 31.06 -8.91 -16.04
C THR A 551 32.46 -8.80 -15.40
N GLY A 552 32.64 -7.87 -14.45
CA GLY A 552 33.92 -7.72 -13.75
C GLY A 552 35.03 -7.16 -14.65
N THR A 553 36.24 -7.73 -14.62
CA THR A 553 37.37 -7.27 -15.47
C THR A 553 37.72 -8.28 -16.54
N HIS A 554 37.62 -7.90 -17.81
CA HIS A 554 38.13 -8.66 -18.95
C HIS A 554 39.49 -8.10 -19.38
N ARG A 555 40.52 -8.93 -19.50
CA ARG A 555 41.88 -8.50 -19.88
C ARG A 555 42.18 -8.89 -21.33
N GLY A 556 42.53 -7.91 -22.15
CA GLY A 556 42.82 -8.10 -23.57
C GLY A 556 41.65 -7.73 -24.48
N ALA A 557 41.82 -8.00 -25.78
CA ALA A 557 40.79 -7.72 -26.77
C ALA A 557 39.65 -8.74 -26.72
N LEU A 558 38.42 -8.26 -26.83
CA LEU A 558 37.20 -9.08 -26.87
C LEU A 558 36.70 -9.18 -28.32
N THR A 559 36.51 -10.39 -28.83
CA THR A 559 35.95 -10.61 -30.17
C THR A 559 34.58 -11.26 -30.07
N VAL A 560 33.53 -10.54 -30.46
CA VAL A 560 32.15 -11.01 -30.49
C VAL A 560 31.92 -11.74 -31.82
N ARG A 561 31.90 -13.07 -31.77
CA ARG A 561 31.94 -13.92 -32.96
C ARG A 561 30.57 -14.22 -33.56
N SER A 562 29.56 -14.40 -32.72
CA SER A 562 28.21 -14.78 -33.10
C SER A 562 27.25 -14.52 -31.93
N GLY A 563 25.95 -14.50 -32.18
CA GLY A 563 24.95 -14.31 -31.13
C GLY A 563 24.95 -12.88 -30.59
N LEU A 564 24.50 -12.72 -29.34
CA LEU A 564 24.51 -11.46 -28.61
C LEU A 564 25.46 -11.56 -27.41
N VAL A 565 26.51 -10.74 -27.38
CA VAL A 565 27.39 -10.62 -26.21
C VAL A 565 26.96 -9.40 -25.41
N CYS A 566 26.73 -9.57 -24.10
CA CYS A 566 26.37 -8.48 -23.19
C CYS A 566 27.53 -8.17 -22.25
N VAL A 567 27.99 -6.92 -22.22
CA VAL A 567 29.05 -6.43 -21.34
C VAL A 567 28.39 -5.51 -20.32
N THR A 568 28.18 -5.99 -19.10
CA THR A 568 27.37 -5.28 -18.08
C THR A 568 28.23 -4.86 -16.89
N GLY A 569 28.35 -3.55 -16.66
CA GLY A 569 29.14 -2.96 -15.57
C GLY A 569 30.63 -3.34 -15.58
N ALA A 570 31.13 -3.89 -16.69
CA ALA A 570 32.46 -4.49 -16.76
C ALA A 570 33.56 -3.51 -17.16
N THR A 571 34.81 -3.81 -16.80
CA THR A 571 36.00 -3.17 -17.34
C THR A 571 36.66 -4.08 -18.37
N VAL A 572 36.58 -3.73 -19.66
CA VAL A 572 37.28 -4.41 -20.75
C VAL A 572 38.60 -3.69 -21.02
N LYS A 573 39.73 -4.33 -20.70
CA LYS A 573 41.08 -3.79 -20.92
C LYS A 573 41.61 -4.15 -22.31
N GLY A 574 40.94 -3.64 -23.34
CA GLY A 574 41.29 -3.86 -24.74
C GLY A 574 40.17 -3.43 -25.68
N ALA A 575 40.40 -3.61 -26.99
CA ALA A 575 39.41 -3.32 -28.01
C ALA A 575 38.31 -4.39 -28.05
N ILE A 576 37.10 -4.00 -28.45
CA ILE A 576 36.00 -4.90 -28.78
C ILE A 576 35.82 -4.93 -30.29
N THR A 577 35.80 -6.12 -30.87
CA THR A 577 35.53 -6.33 -32.30
C THR A 577 34.31 -7.22 -32.48
N VAL A 578 33.29 -6.71 -33.17
CA VAL A 578 32.05 -7.42 -33.50
C VAL A 578 32.13 -7.91 -34.94
N LEU A 579 32.05 -9.22 -35.10
CA LEU A 579 32.08 -9.87 -36.42
C LEU A 579 30.72 -9.79 -37.13
N PRO A 580 30.67 -9.98 -38.46
CA PRO A 580 29.44 -9.93 -39.23
C PRO A 580 28.32 -10.80 -38.64
N GLY A 581 27.13 -10.22 -38.48
CA GLY A 581 25.94 -10.89 -37.93
C GLY A 581 25.90 -11.04 -36.41
N ALA A 582 27.00 -10.78 -35.69
CA ALA A 582 27.02 -10.80 -34.23
C ALA A 582 26.52 -9.46 -33.64
N SER A 583 25.96 -9.50 -32.44
CA SER A 583 25.40 -8.34 -31.74
C SER A 583 26.12 -8.09 -30.41
N LEU A 584 26.13 -6.84 -29.98
CA LEU A 584 26.80 -6.40 -28.74
C LEU A 584 25.88 -5.46 -27.98
N ILE A 585 25.73 -5.70 -26.68
CA ILE A 585 25.22 -4.70 -25.72
C ILE A 585 26.36 -4.39 -24.75
N VAL A 586 26.64 -3.11 -24.52
CA VAL A 586 27.50 -2.63 -23.43
C VAL A 586 26.62 -1.75 -22.55
N ASP A 587 26.38 -2.15 -21.32
CA ASP A 587 25.55 -1.44 -20.35
C ASP A 587 26.41 -1.08 -19.13
N GLY A 588 26.73 0.20 -18.98
CA GLY A 588 27.65 0.71 -17.97
C GLY A 588 29.12 0.33 -18.19
N GLY A 589 29.97 0.65 -17.21
CA GLY A 589 31.35 0.18 -17.15
C GLY A 589 32.35 0.93 -18.03
N THR A 590 33.49 0.30 -18.36
CA THR A 590 34.58 0.93 -19.10
C THR A 590 35.21 0.01 -20.14
N VAL A 591 35.27 0.45 -21.40
CA VAL A 591 36.03 -0.19 -22.48
C VAL A 591 37.29 0.61 -22.75
N GLN A 592 38.45 0.07 -22.34
CA GLN A 592 39.77 0.68 -22.54
C GLN A 592 40.34 0.36 -23.93
N GLY A 593 39.61 0.73 -24.97
CA GLY A 593 39.95 0.42 -26.35
C GLY A 593 38.88 0.89 -27.33
N ALA A 594 39.10 0.61 -28.61
CA ALA A 594 38.13 0.90 -29.65
C ALA A 594 37.00 -0.16 -29.66
N ILE A 595 35.81 0.24 -30.09
CA ILE A 595 34.72 -0.68 -30.42
C ILE A 595 34.51 -0.64 -31.92
N THR A 596 34.64 -1.79 -32.57
CA THR A 596 34.56 -1.91 -34.04
C THR A 596 33.52 -2.95 -34.41
N ALA A 597 32.65 -2.64 -35.37
CA ALA A 597 31.71 -3.59 -35.95
C ALA A 597 31.69 -3.43 -37.47
N LEU A 598 31.81 -4.54 -38.19
CA LEU A 598 31.63 -4.59 -39.64
C LEU A 598 30.52 -5.59 -39.95
N LEU A 599 29.43 -5.11 -40.54
CA LEU A 599 28.23 -5.90 -40.84
C LEU A 599 27.63 -6.58 -39.59
N GLY A 600 27.77 -5.97 -38.41
CA GLY A 600 27.20 -6.47 -37.16
C GLY A 600 25.67 -6.48 -37.16
N GLY A 601 25.07 -7.20 -36.21
CA GLY A 601 23.64 -7.15 -35.91
C GLY A 601 23.27 -5.86 -35.17
N THR A 602 22.71 -5.99 -33.97
CA THR A 602 22.44 -4.86 -33.08
C THR A 602 23.69 -4.49 -32.28
N VAL A 603 23.97 -3.20 -32.15
CA VAL A 603 25.04 -2.69 -31.27
C VAL A 603 24.47 -1.60 -30.37
N GLU A 604 24.45 -1.86 -29.08
CA GLU A 604 23.95 -0.94 -28.04
C GLU A 604 25.07 -0.64 -27.05
N ILE A 605 25.26 0.64 -26.73
CA ILE A 605 26.26 1.13 -25.79
C ILE A 605 25.57 2.17 -24.93
N ASP A 606 25.22 1.80 -23.70
CA ASP A 606 24.49 2.62 -22.74
C ASP A 606 25.34 2.87 -21.49
N ASP A 607 25.34 4.10 -20.97
CA ASP A 607 26.06 4.53 -19.74
C ASP A 607 27.55 4.11 -19.65
N ALA A 608 28.20 3.85 -20.80
CA ALA A 608 29.54 3.28 -20.84
C ALA A 608 30.63 4.34 -21.10
N THR A 609 31.79 4.17 -20.47
CA THR A 609 33.00 4.92 -20.82
C THR A 609 33.85 4.15 -21.84
N VAL A 610 34.01 4.68 -23.05
CA VAL A 610 34.85 4.10 -24.11
C VAL A 610 36.07 4.98 -24.32
N THR A 611 37.28 4.46 -24.07
CA THR A 611 38.50 5.27 -24.19
C THR A 611 39.09 5.33 -25.60
N GLY A 612 38.52 4.57 -26.55
CA GLY A 612 38.92 4.55 -27.96
C GLY A 612 37.82 5.03 -28.89
N ALA A 613 38.04 4.88 -30.20
CA ALA A 613 37.05 5.21 -31.21
C ALA A 613 35.96 4.12 -31.32
N ILE A 614 34.74 4.53 -31.67
CA ILE A 614 33.64 3.65 -32.03
C ILE A 614 33.48 3.72 -33.56
N SER A 615 33.56 2.58 -34.24
CA SER A 615 33.41 2.49 -35.70
C SER A 615 32.49 1.34 -36.08
N LEU A 616 31.26 1.67 -36.47
CA LEU A 616 30.19 0.74 -36.77
C LEU A 616 29.79 0.90 -38.24
N ILE A 617 30.11 -0.10 -39.06
CA ILE A 617 29.97 -0.04 -40.52
C ILE A 617 29.03 -1.15 -40.98
N GLY A 618 27.94 -0.78 -41.65
CA GLY A 618 27.05 -1.72 -42.32
C GLY A 618 26.17 -2.55 -41.38
N SER A 619 25.93 -2.08 -40.14
CA SER A 619 25.11 -2.81 -39.17
C SER A 619 23.72 -3.12 -39.73
N THR A 620 23.27 -4.36 -39.57
CA THR A 620 21.95 -4.83 -40.03
C THR A 620 20.86 -4.60 -38.99
N GLY A 621 21.22 -4.56 -37.70
CA GLY A 621 20.35 -4.18 -36.58
C GLY A 621 20.50 -2.72 -36.17
N ALA A 622 19.78 -2.34 -35.11
CA ALA A 622 19.83 -0.99 -34.56
C ALA A 622 21.21 -0.68 -33.97
N VAL A 623 21.62 0.58 -34.09
CA VAL A 623 22.84 1.10 -33.46
C VAL A 623 22.44 2.19 -32.46
N THR A 624 22.71 1.95 -31.19
CA THR A 624 22.39 2.89 -30.11
C THR A 624 23.62 3.18 -29.29
N VAL A 625 23.92 4.46 -29.10
CA VAL A 625 24.92 4.95 -28.17
C VAL A 625 24.25 6.02 -27.33
N THR A 626 24.06 5.76 -26.04
CA THR A 626 23.28 6.58 -25.10
C THR A 626 24.07 6.79 -23.82
N ASP A 627 23.95 7.98 -23.24
CA ASP A 627 24.50 8.34 -21.92
C ASP A 627 26.00 8.06 -21.74
N GLY A 628 26.75 7.89 -22.84
CA GLY A 628 28.13 7.42 -22.83
C GLY A 628 29.16 8.53 -22.76
N THR A 629 30.36 8.20 -22.27
CA THR A 629 31.56 9.04 -22.39
C THR A 629 32.56 8.40 -23.35
N ILE A 630 32.71 8.99 -24.55
CA ILE A 630 33.55 8.47 -25.63
C ILE A 630 34.78 9.36 -25.80
N LYS A 631 35.94 8.85 -25.38
CA LYS A 631 37.24 9.51 -25.53
C LYS A 631 37.88 9.24 -26.91
N GLY A 632 37.09 9.35 -27.97
CA GLY A 632 37.49 9.07 -29.34
C GLY A 632 36.45 9.56 -30.35
N ALA A 633 36.65 9.22 -31.63
CA ALA A 633 35.67 9.49 -32.67
C ALA A 633 34.55 8.42 -32.67
N VAL A 634 33.35 8.80 -33.09
CA VAL A 634 32.21 7.90 -33.31
C VAL A 634 31.83 7.95 -34.78
N SER A 635 31.84 6.81 -35.46
CA SER A 635 31.46 6.68 -36.86
C SER A 635 30.41 5.60 -37.01
N VAL A 636 29.23 5.95 -37.52
CA VAL A 636 28.17 5.00 -37.88
C VAL A 636 27.86 5.16 -39.37
N LEU A 637 28.27 4.16 -40.16
CA LEU A 637 28.29 4.25 -41.62
C LEU A 637 27.47 3.13 -42.25
N ALA A 638 26.68 3.45 -43.28
CA ALA A 638 25.98 2.48 -44.13
C ALA A 638 25.07 1.46 -43.40
N GLY A 639 24.59 1.79 -42.18
CA GLY A 639 23.71 0.93 -41.39
C GLY A 639 22.29 0.83 -41.94
N ARG A 640 21.56 -0.22 -41.52
CA ARG A 640 20.19 -0.53 -41.95
C ARG A 640 19.11 -0.49 -40.87
N GLY A 641 19.48 -0.56 -39.60
CA GLY A 641 18.54 -0.74 -38.48
C GLY A 641 18.14 0.51 -37.70
N GLY A 642 18.50 1.71 -38.17
CA GLY A 642 18.34 2.96 -37.43
C GLY A 642 19.52 3.26 -36.50
N VAL A 643 19.77 4.54 -36.26
CA VAL A 643 20.91 5.02 -35.48
C VAL A 643 20.44 6.03 -34.43
N THR A 644 20.77 5.77 -33.17
CA THR A 644 20.56 6.69 -32.05
C THR A 644 21.90 7.05 -31.43
N LEU A 645 22.28 8.32 -31.51
CA LEU A 645 23.30 8.92 -30.66
C LEU A 645 22.62 9.94 -29.76
N ASP A 646 22.51 9.66 -28.48
CA ASP A 646 21.75 10.51 -27.55
C ASP A 646 22.50 10.75 -26.24
N THR A 647 22.55 12.00 -25.78
CA THR A 647 23.07 12.40 -24.45
C THR A 647 24.54 11.99 -24.20
N ASN A 648 25.32 11.77 -25.26
CA ASN A 648 26.71 11.35 -25.12
C ASN A 648 27.67 12.54 -24.96
N THR A 649 28.80 12.30 -24.29
CA THR A 649 29.99 13.16 -24.37
C THR A 649 31.03 12.54 -25.28
N VAL A 650 31.26 13.14 -26.45
CA VAL A 650 32.21 12.67 -27.47
C VAL A 650 33.36 13.68 -27.60
N THR A 651 34.59 13.26 -27.29
CA THR A 651 35.77 14.13 -27.40
C THR A 651 36.33 14.21 -28.82
N GLY A 652 36.03 13.24 -29.68
CA GLY A 652 36.41 13.23 -31.10
C GLY A 652 35.31 13.76 -32.03
N ALA A 653 35.41 13.43 -33.32
CA ALA A 653 34.37 13.70 -34.30
C ALA A 653 33.25 12.64 -34.24
N ALA A 654 32.01 13.04 -34.55
CA ALA A 654 30.87 12.17 -34.70
C ALA A 654 30.39 12.20 -36.17
N LEU A 655 30.42 11.06 -36.85
CA LEU A 655 30.07 10.93 -38.26
C LEU A 655 28.96 9.89 -38.46
N LEU A 656 27.82 10.33 -38.98
CA LEU A 656 26.73 9.45 -39.41
C LEU A 656 26.56 9.58 -40.92
N SER A 657 26.90 8.56 -41.69
CA SER A 657 26.82 8.65 -43.15
C SER A 657 26.20 7.44 -43.81
N GLY A 658 25.24 7.69 -44.72
CA GLY A 658 24.65 6.65 -45.55
C GLY A 658 23.79 5.64 -44.80
N ASN A 659 23.34 5.93 -43.58
CA ASN A 659 22.48 5.02 -42.84
C ASN A 659 21.05 5.08 -43.39
N THR A 660 20.51 3.94 -43.82
CA THR A 660 19.23 3.85 -44.53
C THR A 660 18.29 2.91 -43.80
N GLY A 661 16.99 3.15 -43.77
CA GLY A 661 16.06 2.23 -43.09
C GLY A 661 14.68 2.83 -42.88
N THR A 662 13.81 2.09 -42.19
CA THR A 662 12.48 2.57 -41.79
C THR A 662 12.47 3.19 -40.40
N ALA A 663 13.45 2.87 -39.56
CA ALA A 663 13.60 3.44 -38.22
C ALA A 663 14.13 4.88 -38.30
N VAL A 664 13.65 5.74 -37.39
CA VAL A 664 14.12 7.12 -37.28
C VAL A 664 15.57 7.12 -36.81
N ASN A 665 16.40 7.96 -37.42
CA ASN A 665 17.74 8.24 -36.92
C ASN A 665 17.65 9.40 -35.92
N THR A 666 18.21 9.26 -34.73
CA THR A 666 18.23 10.30 -33.69
C THR A 666 19.67 10.69 -33.36
N VAL A 667 19.94 12.00 -33.38
CA VAL A 667 21.19 12.62 -32.92
C VAL A 667 20.79 13.80 -32.04
N ALA A 668 20.68 13.54 -30.73
CA ALA A 668 20.08 14.46 -29.78
C ALA A 668 20.96 14.64 -28.53
N ALA A 669 20.93 15.83 -27.92
CA ALA A 669 21.55 16.12 -26.62
C ALA A 669 23.06 15.76 -26.47
N ASN A 670 23.79 15.52 -27.56
CA ASN A 670 25.19 15.13 -27.46
C ASN A 670 26.09 16.35 -27.25
N THR A 671 27.16 16.19 -26.47
CA THR A 671 28.29 17.13 -26.41
C THR A 671 29.44 16.59 -27.25
N VAL A 672 29.71 17.21 -28.40
CA VAL A 672 30.76 16.79 -29.34
C VAL A 672 31.85 17.84 -29.42
N THR A 673 33.08 17.48 -29.05
CA THR A 673 34.22 18.41 -29.11
C THR A 673 34.78 18.53 -30.53
N GLY A 674 34.73 17.47 -31.33
CA GLY A 674 35.10 17.48 -32.75
C GLY A 674 33.97 17.95 -33.66
N ALA A 675 34.05 17.60 -34.96
CA ALA A 675 32.98 17.86 -35.91
C ALA A 675 31.81 16.86 -35.73
N LEU A 676 30.58 17.33 -35.92
CA LEU A 676 29.38 16.50 -36.04
C LEU A 676 28.88 16.56 -37.48
N ALA A 677 29.00 15.47 -38.24
CA ALA A 677 28.61 15.42 -39.64
C ALA A 677 27.59 14.32 -39.90
N CYS A 678 26.48 14.69 -40.54
CA CYS A 678 25.44 13.73 -40.95
C CYS A 678 25.17 13.85 -42.45
N THR A 679 25.44 12.82 -43.24
CA THR A 679 25.31 12.90 -44.71
C THR A 679 24.63 11.68 -45.31
N GLY A 680 23.60 11.90 -46.12
CA GLY A 680 22.96 10.82 -46.88
C GLY A 680 22.23 9.77 -46.04
N ASN A 681 21.82 10.10 -44.81
CA ASN A 681 21.01 9.21 -43.98
C ASN A 681 19.52 9.33 -44.35
N THR A 682 18.80 8.21 -44.37
CA THR A 682 17.38 8.14 -44.73
C THR A 682 16.65 7.23 -43.75
N PRO A 683 15.73 7.76 -42.90
CA PRO A 683 15.36 9.18 -42.78
C PRO A 683 16.50 10.07 -42.24
N ALA A 684 16.44 11.37 -42.50
CA ALA A 684 17.42 12.32 -41.98
C ALA A 684 17.38 12.38 -40.43
N PRO A 685 18.52 12.53 -39.73
CA PRO A 685 18.52 12.43 -38.27
C PRO A 685 17.78 13.57 -37.58
N VAL A 686 16.98 13.28 -36.56
CA VAL A 686 16.25 14.25 -35.71
C VAL A 686 16.99 14.50 -34.39
N ASN A 687 16.75 15.65 -33.75
CA ASN A 687 17.30 15.99 -32.44
C ASN A 687 16.26 15.85 -31.30
N ASP A 688 15.04 15.42 -31.60
CA ASP A 688 13.93 15.29 -30.65
C ASP A 688 13.73 16.51 -29.73
N GLY A 689 13.96 17.72 -30.25
CA GLY A 689 13.85 18.97 -29.48
C GLY A 689 14.98 19.21 -28.47
N ARG A 690 16.00 18.34 -28.43
CA ARG A 690 17.18 18.43 -27.57
C ARG A 690 18.43 18.65 -28.42
N PRO A 691 18.87 19.90 -28.63
CA PRO A 691 19.95 20.20 -29.56
C PRO A 691 21.29 19.65 -29.10
N ASN A 692 22.17 19.38 -30.06
CA ASN A 692 23.54 18.97 -29.77
C ASN A 692 24.42 20.17 -29.45
N THR A 693 25.35 20.02 -28.51
CA THR A 693 26.41 21.00 -28.23
C THR A 693 27.68 20.60 -28.98
N VAL A 694 28.01 21.31 -30.06
CA VAL A 694 29.17 20.99 -30.92
C VAL A 694 30.20 22.11 -30.81
N ARG A 695 31.45 21.80 -30.42
CA ARG A 695 32.56 22.78 -30.43
C ARG A 695 33.26 22.88 -31.79
N GLY A 696 33.25 21.81 -32.58
CA GLY A 696 33.73 21.82 -33.96
C GLY A 696 32.66 22.30 -34.95
N LEU A 697 32.70 21.78 -36.19
CA LEU A 697 31.70 22.08 -37.22
C LEU A 697 30.53 21.09 -37.16
N ALA A 698 29.30 21.61 -37.25
CA ALA A 698 28.10 20.81 -37.54
C ALA A 698 27.80 20.86 -39.04
N LEU A 699 27.73 19.70 -39.70
CA LEU A 699 27.65 19.58 -41.17
C LEU A 699 26.51 18.68 -41.63
N GLY A 700 26.00 18.97 -42.83
CA GLY A 700 24.99 18.16 -43.51
C GLY A 700 23.62 18.16 -42.82
N GLN A 701 23.00 16.99 -42.70
CA GLN A 701 21.68 16.80 -42.10
C GLN A 701 21.62 17.10 -40.59
N CYS A 702 22.78 17.25 -39.94
CA CYS A 702 22.91 17.66 -38.54
C CYS A 702 23.32 19.14 -38.39
N ALA A 703 23.42 19.90 -39.49
CA ALA A 703 23.62 21.34 -39.42
C ALA A 703 22.33 22.03 -38.95
N GLY A 704 22.39 22.81 -37.88
CA GLY A 704 21.25 23.57 -37.34
C GLY A 704 20.26 22.74 -36.51
N ARG A 705 20.68 21.59 -35.98
CA ARG A 705 19.88 20.72 -35.10
C ARG A 705 20.57 20.49 -33.75
#